data_AF-A0A819LLI7-F1
#
_entry.id   AF-A0A819LLI7-F1
#
_cell.length_a   1.000
_cell.length_b   1.000
_cell.length_c   1.000
_cell.angle_alpha   90.00
_cell.angle_beta   90.00
_cell.angle_gamma   90.00
#
_symmetry.space_group_name_H-M   'P 1'
#
loop_
_entity.id
_entity.type
_entity.pdbx_description
1 polymer ?
#
loop_
_entity_poly.entity_id
_entity_poly.type
_entity_poly.pdbx_seq_one_letter_code
_entity_poly.pdbx_strand_id
1 'polypeptide(L)'
;MKIAIEYMRDKHPLSGLRDDELGQKLLVFLFGVACHQVADAAWHANLTGCPNGYIDATAWESFNGNREMAHSSDDTGGDSVINYELPVGYIGLIDKWFVPSHELEEIYARYADAYNSPLENNATEMRIQTCSSIIFGGRFADALLLGLLYPTYSSNNSFLLDQLHEYYYGSLPNMAQLAVRYWDQIIAMYENGTNICTLTGINPYYLNCTIPHTVTHQQQQELTSYIQSAPSGYLPFSDNTLSLLPPLGTTEIPTGLISNQSYAAFGHATLFGDFNGDGRTDLVVSAPDYYVLGCVQGGRVFIIYGQENRFLIPDHQISIIEGLANQTLISPVCDGDRFGSALASLDLNNDGFNDLVVSNGLQLQPYMRIDGVNEHDSIGFGLYTAHLDNDNRLDLIITSPYAQPNGYNQPQQGAVWIFKSSDPQMSSHNLTVANASFTIYGETAKSKFGYSLEIIPPSCISNVAYPTLMISAPADKEHHFYCLQTKYLFFMANNYKDDENATSGECKDLETIHKTSDNPLTTTTSYNGKYVDFYDHINYITLSLYTWFIAANNNFAQSSNNNNEIPFDDKEWQVNDLHAGRKRAPRQNEFLQLLLENPRYCSYICWLDKNRGLFRILQPDQVVTLWEKVKGRQTQRKMNYETFARGIRHYYNAGVMVKTNKKYTFCFKYSAQ
;
A
#
# COMPACT_ATOMS: atom_id res chain seq x y z
N MET A 1 24.29 14.69 3.95
CA MET A 1 24.51 14.66 2.48
C MET A 1 25.35 15.84 1.98
N LYS A 2 24.92 17.10 2.18
CA LYS A 2 25.66 18.31 1.71
C LYS A 2 27.18 18.29 1.96
N ILE A 3 27.59 18.06 3.21
CA ILE A 3 29.02 18.00 3.60
C ILE A 3 29.76 16.84 2.90
N ALA A 4 29.10 15.70 2.69
CA ALA A 4 29.70 14.57 1.97
C ALA A 4 29.95 14.89 0.49
N ILE A 5 29.08 15.69 -0.14
CA ILE A 5 29.30 16.14 -1.52
C ILE A 5 30.38 17.22 -1.60
N GLU A 6 30.47 18.11 -0.62
CA GLU A 6 31.61 19.03 -0.51
C GLU A 6 32.94 18.28 -0.33
N TYR A 7 32.96 17.23 0.50
CA TYR A 7 34.08 16.32 0.63
C TYR A 7 34.46 15.68 -0.71
N MET A 8 33.48 15.09 -1.40
CA MET A 8 33.68 14.50 -2.73
C MET A 8 34.28 15.50 -3.71
N ARG A 9 33.75 16.73 -3.77
CA ARG A 9 34.28 17.76 -4.68
C ARG A 9 35.72 18.17 -4.37
N ASP A 10 36.10 18.15 -3.11
CA ASP A 10 37.45 18.51 -2.63
C ASP A 10 38.47 17.38 -2.85
N LYS A 11 38.11 16.14 -2.49
CA LYS A 11 39.03 14.99 -2.48
C LYS A 11 38.96 14.12 -3.73
N HIS A 12 37.80 14.07 -4.38
CA HIS A 12 37.49 13.21 -5.52
C HIS A 12 36.81 14.04 -6.62
N PRO A 13 37.50 14.98 -7.28
CA PRO A 13 36.87 15.91 -8.22
C PRO A 13 36.36 15.20 -9.49
N LEU A 14 35.23 15.69 -10.03
CA LEU A 14 34.54 15.09 -11.18
C LEU A 14 35.45 14.85 -12.39
N SER A 15 36.39 15.77 -12.67
CA SER A 15 37.31 15.69 -13.81
C SER A 15 38.24 14.48 -13.79
N GLY A 16 38.45 13.87 -12.62
CA GLY A 16 39.29 12.69 -12.43
C GLY A 16 38.54 11.44 -11.98
N LEU A 17 37.22 11.54 -11.76
CA LEU A 17 36.45 10.47 -11.12
C LEU A 17 36.52 9.14 -11.85
N ARG A 18 36.59 9.17 -13.19
CA ARG A 18 36.64 7.95 -14.03
C ARG A 18 37.81 7.03 -13.70
N ASP A 19 38.93 7.59 -13.26
CA ASP A 19 40.15 6.86 -12.92
C ASP A 19 40.34 6.73 -11.38
N ASP A 20 39.43 7.31 -10.59
CA ASP A 20 39.43 7.30 -9.13
C ASP A 20 38.45 6.25 -8.59
N GLU A 21 38.95 5.03 -8.40
CA GLU A 21 38.14 3.90 -7.93
C GLU A 21 37.53 4.14 -6.54
N LEU A 22 38.27 4.82 -5.64
CA LEU A 22 37.79 5.12 -4.29
C LEU A 22 36.66 6.15 -4.33
N GLY A 23 36.83 7.22 -5.11
CA GLY A 23 35.79 8.22 -5.34
C GLY A 23 34.53 7.60 -5.95
N GLN A 24 34.66 6.69 -6.91
CA GLN A 24 33.52 5.95 -7.48
C GLN A 24 32.79 5.12 -6.42
N LYS A 25 33.53 4.35 -5.60
CA LYS A 25 32.94 3.54 -4.53
C LYS A 25 32.25 4.39 -3.46
N LEU A 26 32.85 5.51 -3.06
CA LEU A 26 32.26 6.44 -2.11
C LEU A 26 30.98 7.08 -2.69
N LEU A 27 30.98 7.49 -3.96
CA LEU A 27 29.79 8.03 -4.61
C LEU A 27 28.64 7.02 -4.63
N VAL A 28 28.92 5.77 -5.01
CA VAL A 28 27.92 4.68 -4.99
C VAL A 28 27.43 4.40 -3.57
N PHE A 29 28.32 4.44 -2.57
CA PHE A 29 27.93 4.30 -1.17
C PHE A 29 26.98 5.42 -0.74
N LEU A 30 27.24 6.68 -1.15
CA LEU A 30 26.36 7.81 -0.87
C LEU A 30 25.00 7.69 -1.56
N PHE A 31 24.93 7.12 -2.77
CA PHE A 31 23.65 6.75 -3.40
C PHE A 31 22.87 5.72 -2.58
N GLY A 32 23.54 4.74 -1.98
CA GLY A 32 22.91 3.78 -1.05
C GLY A 32 22.38 4.45 0.22
N VAL A 33 23.16 5.37 0.81
CA VAL A 33 22.70 6.18 1.96
C VAL A 33 21.48 7.01 1.58
N ALA A 34 21.49 7.60 0.39
CA ALA A 34 20.35 8.33 -0.16
C ALA A 34 19.08 7.46 -0.24
N CYS A 35 19.16 6.24 -0.78
CA CYS A 35 18.03 5.32 -0.84
C CYS A 35 17.46 5.01 0.54
N HIS A 36 18.32 4.73 1.52
CA HIS A 36 17.87 4.48 2.89
C HIS A 36 17.16 5.70 3.49
N GLN A 37 17.68 6.90 3.27
CA GLN A 37 17.05 8.14 3.74
C GLN A 37 15.66 8.36 3.12
N VAL A 38 15.52 8.05 1.83
CA VAL A 38 14.23 8.11 1.12
C VAL A 38 13.22 7.18 1.78
N ALA A 39 13.62 5.92 1.98
CA ALA A 39 12.74 4.90 2.52
C ALA A 39 12.27 5.27 3.94
N ASP A 40 13.20 5.65 4.80
CA ASP A 40 12.92 6.08 6.17
C ASP A 40 11.97 7.29 6.20
N ALA A 41 12.25 8.33 5.41
CA ALA A 41 11.41 9.53 5.35
C ALA A 41 10.02 9.26 4.75
N ALA A 42 9.92 8.39 3.73
CA ALA A 42 8.65 8.05 3.11
C ALA A 42 7.77 7.21 4.05
N TRP A 43 8.37 6.27 4.78
CA TRP A 43 7.66 5.44 5.75
C TRP A 43 7.25 6.22 6.99
N HIS A 44 8.11 7.12 7.45
CA HIS A 44 7.86 8.02 8.58
C HIS A 44 7.24 9.37 8.20
N ALA A 45 6.51 9.46 7.09
CA ALA A 45 6.06 10.73 6.48
C ALA A 45 5.41 11.75 7.44
N ASN A 46 4.77 11.30 8.52
CA ASN A 46 4.19 12.18 9.54
C ASN A 46 5.22 13.07 10.24
N LEU A 47 6.47 12.60 10.37
CA LEU A 47 7.60 13.42 10.84
C LEU A 47 7.93 14.59 9.89
N THR A 48 7.41 14.54 8.67
CA THR A 48 7.69 15.48 7.58
C THR A 48 6.45 16.28 7.16
N GLY A 49 5.37 16.20 7.96
CA GLY A 49 4.14 16.97 7.75
C GLY A 49 3.06 16.27 6.92
N CYS A 50 3.32 15.07 6.37
CA CYS A 50 2.32 14.25 5.70
C CYS A 50 1.77 13.22 6.67
N PRO A 51 0.54 13.36 7.20
CA PRO A 51 0.00 12.44 8.21
C PRO A 51 -0.21 11.01 7.69
N ASN A 52 -0.08 10.77 6.39
CA ASN A 52 -0.41 9.52 5.72
C ASN A 52 0.83 8.73 5.28
N GLY A 53 1.86 8.71 6.13
CA GLY A 53 3.03 7.87 5.89
C GLY A 53 2.66 6.39 5.89
N TYR A 54 3.48 5.58 5.23
CA TYR A 54 3.27 4.14 5.10
C TYR A 54 2.99 3.47 6.46
N ILE A 55 3.81 3.75 7.48
CA ILE A 55 3.68 3.15 8.81
C ILE A 55 2.41 3.60 9.53
N ASP A 56 2.02 4.86 9.36
CA ASP A 56 0.80 5.39 9.95
C ASP A 56 -0.42 4.69 9.32
N ALA A 57 -0.40 4.47 8.00
CA ALA A 57 -1.42 3.69 7.29
C ALA A 57 -1.47 2.22 7.75
N THR A 58 -0.33 1.55 7.84
CA THR A 58 -0.22 0.20 8.41
C THR A 58 -0.81 0.14 9.82
N ALA A 59 -0.51 1.13 10.66
CA ALA A 59 -0.99 1.19 12.03
C ALA A 59 -2.51 1.16 12.08
N TRP A 60 -3.17 1.96 11.24
CA TRP A 60 -4.63 2.01 11.21
C TRP A 60 -5.26 0.75 10.62
N GLU A 61 -4.72 0.24 9.53
CA GLU A 61 -5.36 -0.87 8.79
C GLU A 61 -5.08 -2.25 9.41
N SER A 62 -3.87 -2.47 9.92
CA SER A 62 -3.45 -3.78 10.44
C SER A 62 -3.34 -3.83 11.97
N PHE A 63 -3.18 -2.69 12.65
CA PHE A 63 -2.84 -2.64 14.08
C PHE A 63 -3.75 -1.75 14.95
N ASN A 64 -4.98 -1.44 14.49
CA ASN A 64 -5.96 -0.63 15.24
C ASN A 64 -5.41 0.73 15.73
N GLY A 65 -4.57 1.36 14.91
CA GLY A 65 -3.89 2.63 15.19
C GLY A 65 -2.65 2.52 16.07
N ASN A 66 -2.19 1.31 16.44
CA ASN A 66 -0.95 1.15 17.21
C ASN A 66 0.28 1.31 16.31
N ARG A 67 0.85 2.52 16.32
CA ARG A 67 2.02 2.89 15.53
C ARG A 67 3.28 2.11 15.89
N GLU A 68 3.51 1.79 17.18
CA GLU A 68 4.70 1.04 17.60
C GLU A 68 4.68 -0.39 17.08
N MET A 69 3.52 -1.04 17.12
CA MET A 69 3.35 -2.38 16.54
C MET A 69 3.50 -2.37 15.02
N ALA A 70 2.95 -1.36 14.35
CA ALA A 70 3.09 -1.20 12.91
C ALA A 70 4.54 -0.97 12.51
N HIS A 71 5.21 -0.04 13.17
CA HIS A 71 6.62 0.27 12.98
C HIS A 71 7.49 -0.98 13.12
N SER A 72 7.36 -1.70 14.24
CA SER A 72 8.12 -2.94 14.46
C SER A 72 7.76 -4.03 13.44
N SER A 73 6.50 -4.10 12.99
CA SER A 73 6.08 -5.07 11.99
C SER A 73 6.59 -4.73 10.60
N ASP A 74 6.63 -3.46 10.21
CA ASP A 74 7.03 -3.02 8.88
C ASP A 74 8.55 -3.11 8.71
N ASP A 75 9.33 -2.71 9.73
CA ASP A 75 10.80 -2.78 9.70
C ASP A 75 11.30 -4.20 9.38
N THR A 76 10.83 -5.20 10.12
CA THR A 76 11.27 -6.60 9.92
C THR A 76 10.42 -7.33 8.89
N GLY A 77 9.14 -7.01 8.80
CA GLY A 77 8.21 -7.65 7.87
C GLY A 77 8.48 -7.25 6.43
N GLY A 78 8.81 -6.00 6.16
CA GLY A 78 9.16 -5.53 4.82
C GLY A 78 10.36 -6.27 4.27
N ASP A 79 11.40 -6.45 5.07
CA ASP A 79 12.55 -7.29 4.71
C ASP A 79 12.15 -8.76 4.51
N SER A 80 11.27 -9.30 5.35
CA SER A 80 10.78 -10.68 5.20
C SER A 80 10.02 -10.90 3.89
N VAL A 81 9.12 -9.96 3.53
CA VAL A 81 8.34 -9.97 2.29
C VAL A 81 9.26 -9.80 1.09
N ILE A 82 10.17 -8.82 1.11
CA ILE A 82 11.14 -8.59 0.03
C ILE A 82 12.05 -9.81 -0.18
N ASN A 83 12.57 -10.43 0.90
CA ASN A 83 13.38 -11.64 0.79
C ASN A 83 12.60 -12.84 0.23
N TYR A 84 11.28 -12.88 0.44
CA TYR A 84 10.41 -13.93 -0.08
C TYR A 84 10.03 -13.69 -1.55
N GLU A 85 9.67 -12.46 -1.91
CA GLU A 85 9.14 -12.10 -3.23
C GLU A 85 10.22 -11.83 -4.27
N LEU A 86 11.35 -11.23 -3.87
CA LEU A 86 12.38 -10.74 -4.78
C LEU A 86 13.66 -11.59 -4.71
N PRO A 87 14.36 -11.76 -5.85
CA PRO A 87 15.61 -12.50 -5.91
C PRO A 87 16.75 -11.68 -5.29
N VAL A 88 16.86 -11.69 -3.97
CA VAL A 88 17.87 -10.94 -3.20
C VAL A 88 19.17 -11.72 -2.94
N GLY A 89 19.40 -12.81 -3.67
CA GLY A 89 20.59 -13.67 -3.52
C GLY A 89 21.94 -12.96 -3.76
N TYR A 90 21.93 -11.78 -4.39
CA TYR A 90 23.12 -10.93 -4.57
C TYR A 90 23.62 -10.32 -3.25
N ILE A 91 22.81 -10.29 -2.19
CA ILE A 91 23.17 -9.74 -0.88
C ILE A 91 24.25 -10.62 -0.18
N GLY A 92 24.47 -11.86 -0.63
CA GLY A 92 25.50 -12.78 -0.12
C GLY A 92 26.92 -12.61 -0.70
N LEU A 93 27.18 -11.59 -1.52
CA LEU A 93 28.50 -11.34 -2.14
C LEU A 93 29.49 -10.69 -1.15
N ILE A 94 29.97 -11.47 -0.17
CA ILE A 94 30.91 -11.03 0.88
C ILE A 94 32.21 -10.47 0.28
N ASP A 95 32.62 -10.97 -0.89
CA ASP A 95 33.80 -10.55 -1.63
C ASP A 95 33.69 -9.14 -2.22
N LYS A 96 32.48 -8.56 -2.27
CA LYS A 96 32.21 -7.22 -2.82
C LYS A 96 31.80 -6.19 -1.78
N TRP A 97 31.80 -6.55 -0.49
CA TRP A 97 31.42 -5.64 0.58
C TRP A 97 32.47 -4.53 0.76
N PHE A 98 32.02 -3.28 0.79
CA PHE A 98 32.86 -2.09 0.96
C PHE A 98 32.15 -1.05 1.81
N VAL A 99 32.88 -0.44 2.75
CA VAL A 99 32.43 0.70 3.56
C VAL A 99 33.58 1.70 3.60
N PRO A 100 33.37 2.96 3.19
CA PRO A 100 34.40 4.00 3.17
C PRO A 100 34.60 4.60 4.58
N SER A 101 35.01 3.76 5.54
CA SER A 101 35.04 4.14 6.96
C SER A 101 35.97 5.32 7.25
N HIS A 102 37.09 5.42 6.55
CA HIS A 102 38.05 6.51 6.69
C HIS A 102 37.46 7.83 6.20
N GLU A 103 36.89 7.83 4.99
CA GLU A 103 36.29 9.02 4.39
C GLU A 103 35.05 9.46 5.20
N LEU A 104 34.28 8.51 5.74
CA LEU A 104 33.14 8.82 6.61
C LEU A 104 33.58 9.51 7.91
N GLU A 105 34.67 9.08 8.54
CA GLU A 105 35.22 9.78 9.72
C GLU A 105 35.56 11.24 9.39
N GLU A 106 36.24 11.49 8.27
CA GLU A 106 36.55 12.86 7.83
C GLU A 106 35.28 13.67 7.49
N ILE A 107 34.29 13.05 6.84
CA ILE A 107 33.00 13.69 6.54
C ILE A 107 32.25 14.07 7.83
N TYR A 108 32.23 13.17 8.82
CA TYR A 108 31.59 13.44 10.11
C TYR A 108 32.33 14.52 10.90
N ALA A 109 33.67 14.56 10.84
CA ALA A 109 34.46 15.63 11.43
C ALA A 109 34.12 16.99 10.80
N ARG A 110 34.11 17.08 9.45
CA ARG A 110 33.68 18.31 8.75
C ARG A 110 32.25 18.72 9.10
N TYR A 111 31.34 17.75 9.25
CA TYR A 111 29.97 18.04 9.66
C TYR A 111 29.92 18.59 11.09
N ALA A 112 30.69 18.03 12.01
CA ALA A 112 30.76 18.49 13.38
C ALA A 112 31.29 19.92 13.49
N ASP A 113 32.35 20.24 12.74
CA ASP A 113 32.89 21.60 12.63
C ASP A 113 31.86 22.57 12.05
N ALA A 114 31.20 22.20 10.94
CA ALA A 114 30.28 23.08 10.23
C ALA A 114 29.00 23.40 11.03
N TYR A 115 28.53 22.47 11.87
CA TYR A 115 27.27 22.60 12.61
C TYR A 115 27.45 22.65 14.14
N ASN A 116 28.69 22.77 14.63
CA ASN A 116 29.03 22.73 16.05
C ASN A 116 28.39 21.53 16.78
N SER A 117 28.48 20.35 16.16
CA SER A 117 27.85 19.12 16.63
C SER A 117 28.80 18.27 17.48
N PRO A 118 28.35 17.65 18.59
CA PRO A 118 29.20 16.78 19.40
C PRO A 118 29.55 15.43 18.74
N LEU A 119 29.05 15.18 17.51
CA LEU A 119 29.19 13.92 16.77
C LEU A 119 30.65 13.53 16.48
N GLU A 120 31.57 14.49 16.36
CA GLU A 120 33.00 14.28 16.02
C GLU A 120 33.66 13.21 16.90
N ASN A 121 33.40 13.24 18.21
CA ASN A 121 34.09 12.38 19.17
C ASN A 121 33.64 10.92 19.14
N ASN A 122 32.59 10.58 18.38
CA ASN A 122 31.97 9.26 18.40
C ASN A 122 32.08 8.47 17.09
N ALA A 123 32.31 9.12 15.95
CA ALA A 123 32.26 8.48 14.62
C ALA A 123 33.67 8.14 14.06
N THR A 124 34.49 7.43 14.84
CA THR A 124 35.84 7.02 14.39
C THR A 124 35.79 5.90 13.34
N GLU A 125 36.79 5.81 12.46
CA GLU A 125 36.89 4.77 11.42
C GLU A 125 36.68 3.36 12.00
N MET A 126 37.34 3.07 13.12
CA MET A 126 37.23 1.77 13.81
C MET A 126 35.80 1.47 14.28
N ARG A 127 35.09 2.48 14.82
CA ARG A 127 33.70 2.31 15.26
C ARG A 127 32.77 2.12 14.08
N ILE A 128 32.94 2.91 13.02
CA ILE A 128 32.15 2.78 11.78
C ILE A 128 32.35 1.38 11.21
N GLN A 129 33.59 0.93 11.03
CA GLN A 129 33.88 -0.39 10.49
C GLN A 129 33.32 -1.52 11.37
N THR A 130 33.43 -1.41 12.69
CA THR A 130 32.88 -2.40 13.64
C THR A 130 31.35 -2.47 13.55
N CYS A 131 30.66 -1.32 13.60
CA CYS A 131 29.21 -1.25 13.50
C CYS A 131 28.71 -1.77 12.14
N SER A 132 29.34 -1.36 11.04
CA SER A 132 28.98 -1.83 9.70
C SER A 132 29.21 -3.33 9.53
N SER A 133 30.26 -3.89 10.13
CA SER A 133 30.52 -5.35 10.11
C SER A 133 29.42 -6.12 10.85
N ILE A 134 28.94 -5.60 11.98
CA ILE A 134 27.84 -6.21 12.74
C ILE A 134 26.54 -6.17 11.93
N ILE A 135 26.21 -5.02 11.34
CA ILE A 135 25.02 -4.87 10.48
C ILE A 135 25.10 -5.82 9.28
N PHE A 136 26.25 -5.90 8.62
CA PHE A 136 26.47 -6.81 7.50
C PHE A 136 26.24 -8.27 7.90
N GLY A 137 26.77 -8.69 9.06
CA GLY A 137 26.51 -10.03 9.61
C GLY A 137 25.03 -10.29 9.90
N GLY A 138 24.32 -9.29 10.43
CA GLY A 138 22.86 -9.35 10.64
C GLY A 138 22.09 -9.51 9.32
N ARG A 139 22.38 -8.67 8.32
CA ARG A 139 21.75 -8.76 6.99
C ARG A 139 22.01 -10.07 6.27
N PHE A 140 23.19 -10.66 6.45
CA PHE A 140 23.49 -11.99 5.91
C PHE A 140 22.62 -13.06 6.58
N ALA A 141 22.41 -12.98 7.90
CA ALA A 141 21.51 -13.89 8.60
C ALA A 141 20.05 -13.70 8.15
N ASP A 142 19.61 -12.44 7.96
CA ASP A 142 18.27 -12.12 7.46
C ASP A 142 18.04 -12.71 6.06
N ALA A 143 18.99 -12.52 5.14
CA ALA A 143 18.88 -13.04 3.77
C ALA A 143 18.72 -14.57 3.71
N LEU A 144 19.23 -15.30 4.71
CA LEU A 144 19.13 -16.75 4.79
C LEU A 144 17.85 -17.24 5.47
N LEU A 145 17.36 -16.51 6.47
CA LEU A 145 16.36 -17.02 7.42
C LEU A 145 15.07 -16.21 7.46
N LEU A 146 15.11 -14.93 7.13
CA LEU A 146 13.98 -14.02 7.36
C LEU A 146 12.80 -14.29 6.43
N GLY A 147 13.04 -14.83 5.24
CA GLY A 147 11.98 -15.33 4.35
C GLY A 147 11.14 -16.46 4.99
N LEU A 148 11.68 -17.19 5.98
CA LEU A 148 10.91 -18.21 6.72
C LEU A 148 9.85 -17.60 7.66
N LEU A 149 10.01 -16.32 8.03
CA LEU A 149 9.05 -15.58 8.84
C LEU A 149 7.93 -14.96 8.00
N TYR A 150 8.00 -15.05 6.67
CA TYR A 150 7.00 -14.50 5.75
C TYR A 150 5.57 -14.86 6.16
N PRO A 151 5.21 -16.13 6.46
CA PRO A 151 3.85 -16.49 6.86
C PRO A 151 3.35 -15.82 8.15
N THR A 152 4.27 -15.43 9.04
CA THR A 152 3.94 -14.79 10.32
C THR A 152 3.66 -13.30 10.12
N TYR A 153 4.49 -12.63 9.32
CA TYR A 153 4.27 -11.22 8.99
C TYR A 153 3.08 -11.05 8.05
N SER A 154 2.98 -11.87 7.01
CA SER A 154 1.89 -11.81 6.03
C SER A 154 0.50 -12.09 6.65
N SER A 155 0.43 -12.86 7.74
CA SER A 155 -0.85 -13.12 8.42
C SER A 155 -1.27 -12.03 9.39
N ASN A 156 -0.32 -11.25 9.91
CA ASN A 156 -0.56 -10.26 10.96
C ASN A 156 -0.61 -8.82 10.41
N ASN A 157 -0.03 -8.60 9.24
CA ASN A 157 0.05 -7.30 8.58
C ASN A 157 -0.42 -7.44 7.13
N SER A 158 -1.73 -7.33 6.91
CA SER A 158 -2.30 -7.40 5.57
C SER A 158 -1.96 -6.17 4.73
N PHE A 159 -1.84 -5.00 5.37
CA PHE A 159 -1.45 -3.78 4.66
C PHE A 159 -0.08 -3.93 4.01
N LEU A 160 0.91 -4.43 4.73
CA LEU A 160 2.25 -4.66 4.19
C LEU A 160 2.22 -5.59 2.96
N LEU A 161 1.38 -6.61 2.96
CA LEU A 161 1.28 -7.52 1.82
C LEU A 161 0.59 -6.85 0.62
N ASP A 162 -0.54 -6.18 0.87
CA ASP A 162 -1.41 -5.64 -0.18
C ASP A 162 -0.90 -4.29 -0.74
N GLN A 163 -0.11 -3.54 0.03
CA GLN A 163 0.18 -2.13 -0.22
C GLN A 163 1.68 -1.83 -0.38
N LEU A 164 2.58 -2.80 -0.14
CA LEU A 164 4.02 -2.59 -0.35
C LEU A 164 4.35 -2.15 -1.78
N HIS A 165 3.61 -2.63 -2.78
CA HIS A 165 3.82 -2.27 -4.18
C HIS A 165 2.88 -1.17 -4.69
N GLU A 166 1.74 -0.96 -4.02
CA GLU A 166 0.65 -0.12 -4.58
C GLU A 166 0.40 1.17 -3.80
N TYR A 167 0.82 1.26 -2.54
CA TYR A 167 0.54 2.44 -1.74
C TYR A 167 1.12 3.71 -2.37
N TYR A 168 0.33 4.77 -2.43
CA TYR A 168 0.73 5.96 -3.18
C TYR A 168 2.00 6.66 -2.62
N TYR A 169 2.28 6.56 -1.31
CA TYR A 169 3.42 7.22 -0.68
C TYR A 169 4.18 6.30 0.29
N GLY A 170 5.36 5.82 -0.13
CA GLY A 170 6.17 4.86 0.62
C GLY A 170 6.08 3.41 0.13
N SER A 171 5.34 3.13 -0.95
CA SER A 171 5.49 1.85 -1.66
C SER A 171 6.87 1.72 -2.31
N LEU A 172 7.24 0.51 -2.66
CA LEU A 172 8.51 0.20 -3.31
C LEU A 172 8.71 0.99 -4.63
N PRO A 173 7.72 1.07 -5.55
CA PRO A 173 7.84 1.92 -6.73
C PRO A 173 8.03 3.40 -6.39
N ASN A 174 7.25 3.94 -5.45
CA ASN A 174 7.36 5.34 -5.05
C ASN A 174 8.72 5.66 -4.40
N MET A 175 9.22 4.80 -3.52
CA MET A 175 10.55 4.97 -2.92
C MET A 175 11.67 4.87 -3.96
N ALA A 176 11.56 3.97 -4.93
CA ALA A 176 12.54 3.85 -6.01
C ALA A 176 12.60 5.14 -6.85
N GLN A 177 11.45 5.70 -7.19
CA GLN A 177 11.32 6.97 -7.92
C GLN A 177 11.94 8.13 -7.14
N LEU A 178 11.55 8.29 -5.87
CA LEU A 178 12.10 9.32 -5.00
C LEU A 178 13.63 9.18 -4.91
N ALA A 179 14.14 7.96 -4.68
CA ALA A 179 15.58 7.71 -4.59
C ALA A 179 16.35 8.20 -5.83
N VAL A 180 15.83 7.96 -7.04
CA VAL A 180 16.49 8.46 -8.25
C VAL A 180 16.41 9.98 -8.36
N ARG A 181 15.28 10.61 -8.02
CA ARG A 181 15.20 12.08 -7.97
C ARG A 181 16.26 12.67 -7.02
N TYR A 182 16.52 12.01 -5.89
CA TYR A 182 17.56 12.46 -4.97
C TYR A 182 18.97 12.19 -5.47
N TRP A 183 19.19 11.10 -6.19
CA TRP A 183 20.46 10.87 -6.88
C TRP A 183 20.75 11.98 -7.89
N ASP A 184 19.76 12.43 -8.66
CA ASP A 184 19.92 13.56 -9.58
C ASP A 184 20.29 14.85 -8.85
N GLN A 185 19.70 15.10 -7.68
CA GLN A 185 20.08 16.24 -6.82
C GLN A 185 21.51 16.10 -6.28
N ILE A 186 21.93 14.90 -5.89
CA ILE A 186 23.30 14.61 -5.47
C ILE A 186 24.28 14.87 -6.61
N ILE A 187 23.98 14.39 -7.81
CA ILE A 187 24.77 14.61 -9.02
C ILE A 187 24.86 16.11 -9.32
N ALA A 188 23.73 16.82 -9.30
CA ALA A 188 23.69 18.26 -9.55
C ALA A 188 24.53 19.05 -8.54
N MET A 189 24.46 18.71 -7.25
CA MET A 189 25.34 19.29 -6.22
C MET A 189 26.81 18.97 -6.48
N TYR A 190 27.10 17.76 -6.93
CA TYR A 190 28.46 17.30 -7.19
C TYR A 190 29.07 17.93 -8.45
N GLU A 191 28.26 18.29 -9.46
CA GLU A 191 28.69 18.99 -10.67
C GLU A 191 28.81 20.51 -10.43
N ASN A 192 27.74 21.12 -9.92
CA ASN A 192 27.59 22.58 -9.91
C ASN A 192 27.83 23.23 -8.54
N GLY A 193 28.10 22.41 -7.53
CA GLY A 193 28.32 22.85 -6.15
C GLY A 193 27.06 22.77 -5.29
N THR A 194 27.24 22.64 -3.98
CA THR A 194 26.15 22.37 -3.04
C THR A 194 25.25 23.57 -2.75
N ASN A 195 25.63 24.78 -3.18
CA ASN A 195 24.86 26.01 -2.95
C ASN A 195 23.65 26.15 -3.88
N ILE A 196 23.54 25.32 -4.91
CA ILE A 196 22.35 25.30 -5.79
C ILE A 196 21.13 24.69 -5.10
N CYS A 197 21.34 23.99 -3.99
CA CYS A 197 20.31 23.29 -3.23
C CYS A 197 20.13 23.92 -1.84
N THR A 198 18.87 24.13 -1.45
CA THR A 198 18.50 24.60 -0.12
C THR A 198 17.68 23.54 0.61
N LEU A 199 17.94 23.39 1.92
CA LEU A 199 17.12 22.54 2.78
C LEU A 199 15.77 23.21 3.02
N THR A 200 14.69 22.50 2.72
CA THR A 200 13.36 22.92 3.15
C THR A 200 13.20 22.50 4.62
N GLY A 201 12.87 23.44 5.51
CA GLY A 201 13.00 23.28 6.97
C GLY A 201 12.11 22.22 7.63
N ILE A 202 11.37 21.40 6.87
CA ILE A 202 10.41 20.40 7.38
C ILE A 202 10.92 18.97 7.16
N ASN A 203 11.72 18.72 6.12
CA ASN A 203 12.26 17.39 5.82
C ASN A 203 13.71 17.47 5.31
N PRO A 204 14.67 16.82 5.97
CA PRO A 204 16.08 16.88 5.59
C PRO A 204 16.40 16.26 4.22
N TYR A 205 15.47 15.50 3.62
CA TYR A 205 15.61 14.89 2.30
C TYR A 205 15.06 15.77 1.16
N TYR A 206 14.05 16.62 1.40
CA TYR A 206 13.51 17.52 0.36
C TYR A 206 14.45 18.71 0.14
N LEU A 207 15.47 18.49 -0.69
CA LEU A 207 16.32 19.56 -1.20
C LEU A 207 15.57 20.27 -2.34
N ASN A 208 15.45 21.58 -2.22
CA ASN A 208 15.04 22.41 -3.34
C ASN A 208 16.29 22.84 -4.11
N CYS A 209 16.54 22.20 -5.25
CA CYS A 209 17.71 22.42 -6.08
C CYS A 209 17.35 23.17 -7.36
N THR A 210 18.12 24.19 -7.73
CA THR A 210 18.00 24.83 -9.05
C THR A 210 18.73 23.98 -10.09
N ILE A 211 18.05 22.97 -10.63
CA ILE A 211 18.61 22.09 -11.66
C ILE A 211 18.20 22.64 -13.04
N PRO A 212 19.13 22.96 -13.95
CA PRO A 212 18.79 23.29 -15.33
C PRO A 212 18.29 22.02 -16.04
N HIS A 213 16.97 21.79 -16.06
CA HIS A 213 16.37 20.72 -16.84
C HIS A 213 16.41 21.12 -18.33
N THR A 214 17.51 20.82 -19.00
CA THR A 214 17.60 20.85 -20.47
C THR A 214 18.07 19.50 -20.97
N VAL A 215 17.21 18.49 -20.87
CA VAL A 215 17.25 17.39 -21.84
C VAL A 215 16.53 17.93 -23.07
N THR A 216 17.29 18.27 -24.11
CA THR A 216 16.69 18.73 -25.36
C THR A 216 16.07 17.56 -26.12
N HIS A 217 14.96 17.79 -26.85
CA HIS A 217 14.30 16.80 -27.70
C HIS A 217 15.26 16.03 -28.64
N GLN A 218 16.34 16.68 -29.08
CA GLN A 218 17.39 16.07 -29.90
C GLN A 218 18.17 14.98 -29.16
N GLN A 219 18.50 15.18 -27.88
CA GLN A 219 19.21 14.18 -27.08
C GLN A 219 18.34 12.95 -26.77
N GLN A 220 17.02 13.15 -26.62
CA GLN A 220 16.05 12.07 -26.45
C GLN A 220 15.90 11.24 -27.74
N GLN A 221 15.90 11.88 -28.92
CA GLN A 221 15.87 11.19 -30.22
C GLN A 221 17.20 10.48 -30.56
N GLU A 222 18.35 11.08 -30.26
CA GLU A 222 19.66 10.46 -30.46
C GLU A 222 19.85 9.23 -29.55
N LEU A 223 19.40 9.26 -28.27
CA LEU A 223 19.50 8.08 -27.42
C LEU A 223 18.46 6.98 -27.72
N THR A 224 17.32 7.32 -28.33
CA THR A 224 16.39 6.30 -28.84
C THR A 224 17.06 5.43 -29.91
N SER A 225 17.97 6.01 -30.71
CA SER A 225 18.81 5.25 -31.65
C SER A 225 19.88 4.40 -30.95
N TYR A 226 20.38 4.83 -29.78
CA TYR A 226 21.34 4.07 -28.96
C TYR A 226 20.67 2.88 -28.22
N ILE A 227 19.41 3.01 -27.80
CA ILE A 227 18.63 1.92 -27.20
C ILE A 227 18.22 0.87 -28.26
N GLN A 228 18.00 1.30 -29.51
CA GLN A 228 17.83 0.37 -30.63
C GLN A 228 19.11 -0.45 -30.91
N SER A 229 20.29 0.10 -30.61
CA SER A 229 21.55 -0.65 -30.60
C SER A 229 21.82 -1.27 -29.22
N ALA A 230 21.08 -2.34 -28.91
CA ALA A 230 21.33 -3.36 -27.90
C ALA A 230 22.45 -3.08 -26.86
N PRO A 231 22.14 -3.03 -25.55
CA PRO A 231 23.06 -3.59 -24.58
C PRO A 231 23.04 -5.10 -24.79
N SER A 232 24.12 -5.67 -25.32
CA SER A 232 24.37 -7.11 -25.48
C SER A 232 24.46 -7.88 -24.14
N GLY A 233 23.75 -7.42 -23.12
CA GLY A 233 23.81 -7.92 -21.76
C GLY A 233 22.65 -7.35 -20.98
N TYR A 234 21.44 -7.80 -21.29
CA TYR A 234 20.45 -7.93 -20.21
C TYR A 234 21.15 -8.66 -19.06
N LEU A 235 20.99 -8.17 -17.83
CA LEU A 235 21.21 -9.05 -16.68
C LEU A 235 20.37 -10.28 -16.97
N PRO A 236 20.98 -11.44 -17.23
CA PRO A 236 20.19 -12.61 -17.57
C PRO A 236 19.24 -12.79 -16.40
N PHE A 237 17.94 -12.92 -16.70
CA PHE A 237 17.12 -13.83 -15.92
C PHE A 237 18.04 -15.01 -15.63
N SER A 238 18.40 -15.22 -14.35
CA SER A 238 19.35 -16.29 -14.04
C SER A 238 18.89 -17.51 -14.83
N ASP A 239 19.81 -18.19 -15.54
CA ASP A 239 19.48 -19.34 -16.40
C ASP A 239 18.68 -20.44 -15.64
N ASN A 240 18.57 -20.30 -14.32
CA ASN A 240 17.78 -21.10 -13.39
C ASN A 240 16.28 -20.72 -13.25
N THR A 241 15.77 -19.70 -13.95
CA THR A 241 14.33 -19.36 -13.94
C THR A 241 13.52 -20.11 -15.01
N LEU A 242 14.19 -20.83 -15.90
CA LEU A 242 13.56 -21.70 -16.91
C LEU A 242 12.85 -22.93 -16.31
N SER A 243 12.98 -23.18 -15.01
CA SER A 243 12.49 -24.40 -14.35
C SER A 243 11.18 -24.28 -13.56
N LEU A 244 10.43 -23.17 -13.67
CA LEU A 244 9.06 -23.10 -13.14
C LEU A 244 7.97 -23.35 -14.18
N LEU A 245 8.33 -23.50 -15.46
CA LEU A 245 7.38 -24.00 -16.44
C LEU A 245 7.20 -25.52 -16.22
N PRO A 246 5.96 -26.01 -16.02
CA PRO A 246 5.72 -27.44 -15.91
C PRO A 246 6.26 -28.15 -17.15
N PRO A 247 6.86 -29.35 -17.01
CA PRO A 247 7.43 -30.07 -18.14
C PRO A 247 6.36 -30.26 -19.23
N LEU A 248 6.66 -29.74 -20.42
CA LEU A 248 5.81 -29.70 -21.61
C LEU A 248 5.42 -31.11 -22.07
N GLY A 249 4.35 -31.62 -21.48
CA GLY A 249 3.48 -32.61 -22.10
C GLY A 249 2.28 -31.86 -22.71
N THR A 250 2.34 -31.60 -24.02
CA THR A 250 1.19 -31.17 -24.86
C THR A 250 0.44 -29.91 -24.40
N THR A 251 1.11 -28.77 -24.25
CA THR A 251 0.45 -27.47 -24.05
C THR A 251 0.80 -26.52 -25.18
N GLU A 252 -0.23 -25.84 -25.71
CA GLU A 252 -0.15 -24.77 -26.70
C GLU A 252 1.01 -23.82 -26.41
N ILE A 253 1.76 -23.40 -27.44
CA ILE A 253 2.77 -22.35 -27.27
C ILE A 253 2.02 -21.11 -26.76
N PRO A 254 2.42 -20.52 -25.61
CA PRO A 254 1.73 -19.35 -25.11
C PRO A 254 1.89 -18.20 -26.11
N THR A 255 0.79 -17.82 -26.76
CA THR A 255 0.67 -16.55 -27.48
C THR A 255 0.58 -15.45 -26.43
N GLY A 256 1.41 -14.40 -26.54
CA GLY A 256 1.43 -13.34 -25.53
C GLY A 256 2.18 -12.10 -25.97
N LEU A 257 1.86 -10.97 -25.33
CA LEU A 257 2.59 -9.73 -25.46
C LEU A 257 3.47 -9.54 -24.23
N ILE A 258 4.71 -9.14 -24.47
CA ILE A 258 5.65 -8.73 -23.42
C ILE A 258 6.25 -7.37 -23.75
N SER A 259 6.69 -6.65 -22.72
CA SER A 259 7.57 -5.50 -22.88
C SER A 259 9.03 -5.94 -22.89
N ASN A 260 9.88 -5.22 -23.61
CA ASN A 260 11.33 -5.39 -23.57
C ASN A 260 11.99 -4.92 -22.26
N GLN A 261 11.21 -4.33 -21.34
CA GLN A 261 11.71 -3.80 -20.07
C GLN A 261 11.04 -4.52 -18.89
N SER A 262 11.86 -5.18 -18.07
CA SER A 262 11.42 -5.79 -16.83
C SER A 262 10.91 -4.74 -15.85
N TYR A 263 9.92 -5.11 -15.03
CA TYR A 263 9.32 -4.25 -13.99
C TYR A 263 8.62 -2.98 -14.51
N ALA A 264 8.35 -2.88 -15.82
CA ALA A 264 7.62 -1.75 -16.40
C ALA A 264 6.11 -1.75 -16.08
N ALA A 265 5.61 -2.73 -15.30
CA ALA A 265 4.19 -2.99 -15.07
C ALA A 265 3.38 -3.07 -16.39
N PHE A 266 3.96 -3.69 -17.43
CA PHE A 266 3.27 -3.84 -18.71
C PHE A 266 1.99 -4.66 -18.55
N GLY A 267 0.88 -4.14 -19.08
CA GLY A 267 -0.45 -4.73 -18.94
C GLY A 267 -1.22 -4.23 -17.72
N HIS A 268 -0.75 -3.18 -17.02
CA HIS A 268 -1.40 -2.65 -15.83
C HIS A 268 -2.84 -2.18 -16.11
N ALA A 269 -3.06 -1.43 -17.19
CA ALA A 269 -4.38 -1.11 -17.70
C ALA A 269 -4.48 -1.46 -19.19
N THR A 270 -5.67 -1.89 -19.60
CA THR A 270 -5.98 -2.18 -21.00
C THR A 270 -7.32 -1.57 -21.39
N LEU A 271 -7.44 -1.18 -22.66
CA LEU A 271 -8.64 -0.55 -23.19
C LEU A 271 -8.81 -0.95 -24.66
N PHE A 272 -10.05 -1.13 -25.08
CA PHE A 272 -10.41 -1.44 -26.45
C PHE A 272 -11.30 -0.33 -27.01
N GLY A 273 -11.06 0.05 -28.25
CA GLY A 273 -11.79 1.13 -28.93
C GLY A 273 -11.26 1.34 -30.33
N ASP A 274 -11.95 2.10 -31.18
CA ASP A 274 -11.43 2.52 -32.48
C ASP A 274 -10.78 3.90 -32.32
N PHE A 275 -9.44 3.95 -32.31
CA PHE A 275 -8.66 5.17 -32.08
C PHE A 275 -8.03 5.72 -33.37
N ASN A 276 -8.21 5.03 -34.50
CA ASN A 276 -7.73 5.48 -35.81
C ASN A 276 -8.86 5.74 -36.83
N GLY A 277 -10.10 5.43 -36.46
CA GLY A 277 -11.30 5.69 -37.25
C GLY A 277 -11.52 4.72 -38.40
N ASP A 278 -10.91 3.53 -38.37
CA ASP A 278 -11.01 2.55 -39.45
C ASP A 278 -12.19 1.56 -39.30
N GLY A 279 -12.97 1.71 -38.24
CA GLY A 279 -14.12 0.88 -37.90
C GLY A 279 -13.76 -0.46 -37.26
N ARG A 280 -12.48 -0.66 -36.88
CA ARG A 280 -12.00 -1.87 -36.19
C ARG A 280 -11.61 -1.53 -34.77
N THR A 281 -11.69 -2.54 -33.91
CA THR A 281 -11.29 -2.38 -32.51
C THR A 281 -9.77 -2.49 -32.39
N ASP A 282 -9.17 -1.44 -31.85
CA ASP A 282 -7.78 -1.34 -31.46
C ASP A 282 -7.59 -1.77 -30.00
N LEU A 283 -6.35 -2.04 -29.62
CA LEU A 283 -5.94 -2.38 -28.27
C LEU A 283 -4.95 -1.35 -27.73
N VAL A 284 -5.27 -0.77 -26.58
CA VAL A 284 -4.37 0.08 -25.80
C VAL A 284 -3.88 -0.70 -24.59
N VAL A 285 -2.57 -0.68 -24.34
CA VAL A 285 -1.94 -1.33 -23.19
C VAL A 285 -0.97 -0.36 -22.51
N SER A 286 -1.09 -0.19 -21.20
CA SER A 286 -0.17 0.68 -20.44
C SER A 286 0.95 -0.09 -19.74
N ALA A 287 2.02 0.65 -19.46
CA ALA A 287 3.18 0.27 -18.67
C ALA A 287 3.58 1.47 -17.79
N PRO A 288 2.88 1.70 -16.67
CA PRO A 288 3.08 2.88 -15.83
C PRO A 288 4.48 2.98 -15.22
N ASP A 289 5.11 1.84 -14.94
CA ASP A 289 6.46 1.81 -14.36
C ASP A 289 7.56 1.79 -15.42
N TYR A 290 7.21 1.99 -16.69
CA TYR A 290 8.16 2.04 -17.80
C TYR A 290 9.19 3.17 -17.58
N TYR A 291 10.46 2.79 -17.51
CA TYR A 291 11.58 3.71 -17.46
C TYR A 291 11.81 4.30 -18.85
N VAL A 292 11.62 5.62 -18.93
CA VAL A 292 12.09 6.43 -20.05
C VAL A 292 13.40 7.06 -19.61
N LEU A 293 14.39 7.12 -20.50
CA LEU A 293 15.71 7.62 -20.11
C LEU A 293 15.61 9.04 -19.51
N GLY A 294 16.19 9.21 -18.31
CA GLY A 294 16.13 10.43 -17.52
C GLY A 294 14.81 10.61 -16.73
N CYS A 295 13.91 9.64 -16.80
CA CYS A 295 12.55 9.71 -16.27
C CYS A 295 12.13 8.34 -15.70
N VAL A 296 12.45 8.13 -14.42
CA VAL A 296 12.06 6.92 -13.70
C VAL A 296 10.55 6.87 -13.55
N GLN A 297 9.95 5.72 -13.90
CA GLN A 297 8.50 5.54 -13.91
C GLN A 297 7.78 6.65 -14.70
N GLY A 298 8.42 7.11 -15.79
CA GLY A 298 7.83 8.10 -16.69
C GLY A 298 6.57 7.58 -17.38
N GLY A 299 6.38 6.25 -17.38
CA GLY A 299 5.20 5.57 -17.90
C GLY A 299 5.13 5.59 -19.42
N ARG A 300 4.39 4.63 -19.97
CA ARG A 300 4.21 4.49 -21.41
C ARG A 300 2.87 3.84 -21.72
N VAL A 301 2.25 4.28 -22.80
CA VAL A 301 1.02 3.66 -23.33
C VAL A 301 1.25 3.25 -24.77
N PHE A 302 0.93 2.01 -25.10
CA PHE A 302 1.07 1.41 -26.43
C PHE A 302 -0.30 1.25 -27.06
N ILE A 303 -0.42 1.59 -28.35
CA ILE A 303 -1.65 1.44 -29.13
C ILE A 303 -1.36 0.52 -30.32
N ILE A 304 -2.11 -0.57 -30.43
CA ILE A 304 -2.07 -1.53 -31.53
C ILE A 304 -3.37 -1.39 -32.30
N TYR A 305 -3.27 -1.10 -33.59
CA TYR A 305 -4.44 -0.96 -34.44
C TYR A 305 -4.98 -2.31 -34.91
N GLY A 306 -6.30 -2.43 -34.92
CA GLY A 306 -7.00 -3.54 -35.53
C GLY A 306 -6.63 -3.68 -37.01
N GLN A 307 -6.52 -4.92 -37.50
CA GLN A 307 -6.24 -5.18 -38.91
C GLN A 307 -7.28 -6.10 -39.53
N GLU A 308 -7.50 -5.94 -40.83
CA GLU A 308 -8.39 -6.82 -41.58
C GLU A 308 -7.83 -8.24 -41.70
N ASN A 309 -8.66 -9.24 -41.37
CA ASN A 309 -8.34 -10.66 -41.50
C ASN A 309 -7.04 -11.09 -40.79
N ARG A 310 -6.64 -10.37 -39.74
CA ARG A 310 -5.50 -10.70 -38.89
C ARG A 310 -5.88 -10.55 -37.43
N PHE A 311 -5.31 -11.41 -36.59
CA PHE A 311 -5.39 -11.22 -35.15
C PHE A 311 -4.59 -9.99 -34.73
N LEU A 312 -5.08 -9.25 -33.73
CA LEU A 312 -4.39 -8.11 -33.10
C LEU A 312 -2.99 -8.51 -32.60
N ILE A 313 -2.87 -9.74 -32.13
CA ILE A 313 -1.60 -10.33 -31.68
C ILE A 313 -1.30 -11.52 -32.61
N PRO A 314 -0.10 -11.58 -33.22
CA PRO A 314 0.28 -12.71 -34.06
C PRO A 314 0.14 -14.05 -33.32
N ASP A 315 -0.51 -15.01 -33.96
CA ASP A 315 -0.82 -16.31 -33.35
C ASP A 315 0.45 -17.17 -33.17
N HIS A 316 0.52 -17.93 -32.08
CA HIS A 316 1.60 -18.87 -31.74
C HIS A 316 3.01 -18.28 -31.50
N GLN A 317 3.12 -16.98 -31.16
CA GLN A 317 4.39 -16.35 -30.80
C GLN A 317 4.27 -15.36 -29.64
N ILE A 318 5.31 -15.28 -28.80
CA ILE A 318 5.50 -14.17 -27.87
C ILE A 318 6.04 -12.98 -28.67
N SER A 319 5.29 -11.87 -28.66
CA SER A 319 5.67 -10.65 -29.37
C SER A 319 6.10 -9.56 -28.39
N ILE A 320 7.10 -8.77 -28.79
CA ILE A 320 7.58 -7.61 -28.03
C ILE A 320 6.76 -6.39 -28.46
N ILE A 321 6.04 -5.78 -27.52
CA ILE A 321 5.08 -4.71 -27.80
C ILE A 321 5.74 -3.48 -28.46
N GLU A 322 6.97 -3.14 -28.08
CA GLU A 322 7.69 -1.99 -28.62
C GLU A 322 7.95 -2.10 -30.13
N GLY A 323 7.98 -3.32 -30.67
CA GLY A 323 8.11 -3.58 -32.11
C GLY A 323 6.79 -3.76 -32.85
N LEU A 324 5.67 -3.91 -32.12
CA LEU A 324 4.35 -4.20 -32.66
C LEU A 324 3.42 -2.97 -32.64
N ALA A 325 3.54 -2.13 -31.61
CA ALA A 325 2.66 -0.99 -31.40
C ALA A 325 2.72 -0.01 -32.59
N ASN A 326 1.55 0.39 -33.08
CA ASN A 326 1.43 1.38 -34.14
C ASN A 326 1.71 2.79 -33.63
N GLN A 327 1.33 3.07 -32.38
CA GLN A 327 1.64 4.32 -31.69
C GLN A 327 2.09 4.08 -30.25
N THR A 328 2.83 5.03 -29.71
CA THR A 328 3.28 5.02 -28.32
C THR A 328 3.17 6.43 -27.75
N LEU A 329 2.52 6.54 -26.59
CA LEU A 329 2.38 7.78 -25.84
C LEU A 329 3.36 7.77 -24.65
N ILE A 330 3.96 8.93 -24.39
CA ILE A 330 4.89 9.16 -23.29
C ILE A 330 4.57 10.50 -22.62
N SER A 331 4.79 10.59 -21.31
CA SER A 331 4.79 11.88 -20.62
C SER A 331 6.13 12.60 -20.88
N PRO A 332 6.16 13.77 -21.55
CA PRO A 332 7.35 14.63 -21.64
C PRO A 332 7.82 15.18 -20.30
N VAL A 333 6.94 15.27 -19.29
CA VAL A 333 7.30 15.75 -17.97
C VAL A 333 7.67 14.57 -17.10
N CYS A 334 8.89 14.63 -16.57
CA CYS A 334 9.52 13.54 -15.84
C CYS A 334 9.30 13.69 -14.34
N ASP A 335 8.02 13.71 -13.97
CA ASP A 335 7.60 13.70 -12.58
C ASP A 335 7.40 12.28 -12.05
N GLY A 336 7.65 11.24 -12.84
CA GLY A 336 7.54 9.84 -12.42
C GLY A 336 6.16 9.50 -11.85
N ASP A 337 5.12 10.18 -12.33
CA ASP A 337 3.75 10.03 -11.84
C ASP A 337 3.11 8.71 -12.33
N ARG A 338 3.88 7.81 -12.96
CA ARG A 338 3.38 6.50 -13.44
C ARG A 338 2.32 6.67 -14.53
N PHE A 339 2.64 7.44 -15.57
CA PHE A 339 1.75 7.73 -16.70
C PHE A 339 1.13 6.47 -17.30
N GLY A 340 -0.20 6.46 -17.41
CA GLY A 340 -0.96 5.28 -17.84
C GLY A 340 -1.35 4.32 -16.72
N SER A 341 -1.35 4.77 -15.46
CA SER A 341 -1.89 4.00 -14.33
C SER A 341 -3.38 3.66 -14.50
N ALA A 342 -4.16 4.54 -15.14
CA ALA A 342 -5.54 4.28 -15.53
C ALA A 342 -5.79 4.82 -16.95
N LEU A 343 -6.74 4.18 -17.65
CA LEU A 343 -7.14 4.50 -19.01
C LEU A 343 -8.66 4.57 -19.11
N ALA A 344 -9.17 5.49 -19.93
CA ALA A 344 -10.58 5.57 -20.29
C ALA A 344 -10.75 6.02 -21.74
N SER A 345 -11.87 5.66 -22.37
CA SER A 345 -12.19 6.01 -23.76
C SER A 345 -13.57 6.61 -23.85
N LEU A 346 -13.67 7.81 -24.42
CA LEU A 346 -14.93 8.48 -24.72
C LEU A 346 -14.70 9.60 -25.74
N ASP A 347 -15.71 9.94 -26.52
CA ASP A 347 -15.69 11.12 -27.41
C ASP A 347 -15.88 12.41 -26.57
N LEU A 348 -14.78 13.06 -26.19
CA LEU A 348 -14.79 14.28 -25.36
C LEU A 348 -15.11 15.52 -26.18
N ASN A 349 -14.70 15.55 -27.45
CA ASN A 349 -14.83 16.72 -28.32
C ASN A 349 -16.08 16.68 -29.22
N ASN A 350 -16.83 15.58 -29.19
CA ASN A 350 -18.01 15.29 -30.00
C ASN A 350 -17.72 15.34 -31.52
N ASP A 351 -16.56 14.82 -31.95
CA ASP A 351 -16.19 14.69 -33.36
C ASP A 351 -16.60 13.33 -33.97
N GLY A 352 -17.14 12.43 -33.14
CA GLY A 352 -17.59 11.10 -33.55
C GLY A 352 -16.53 10.00 -33.42
N PHE A 353 -15.34 10.32 -32.93
CA PHE A 353 -14.28 9.36 -32.60
C PHE A 353 -14.06 9.30 -31.09
N ASN A 354 -13.64 8.13 -30.60
CA ASN A 354 -13.32 8.00 -29.18
C ASN A 354 -11.95 8.62 -28.89
N ASP A 355 -11.90 9.52 -27.92
CA ASP A 355 -10.65 10.05 -27.36
C ASP A 355 -10.12 9.11 -26.27
N LEU A 356 -8.80 9.10 -26.10
CA LEU A 356 -8.12 8.37 -25.03
C LEU A 356 -7.79 9.32 -23.87
N VAL A 357 -8.28 8.99 -22.68
CA VAL A 357 -7.92 9.65 -21.42
C VAL A 357 -6.90 8.78 -20.69
N VAL A 358 -5.79 9.40 -20.28
CA VAL A 358 -4.68 8.72 -19.59
C VAL A 358 -4.40 9.46 -18.29
N SER A 359 -4.32 8.73 -17.17
CA SER A 359 -4.00 9.35 -15.88
C SER A 359 -2.50 9.60 -15.68
N ASN A 360 -2.22 10.50 -14.74
CA ASN A 360 -0.90 10.76 -14.15
C ASN A 360 0.21 11.09 -15.15
N GLY A 361 0.03 12.13 -15.96
CA GLY A 361 1.11 12.69 -16.75
C GLY A 361 0.68 13.94 -17.50
N LEU A 362 1.67 14.61 -18.08
CA LEU A 362 1.48 15.83 -18.84
C LEU A 362 1.94 15.58 -20.25
N GLN A 363 1.02 15.37 -21.19
CA GLN A 363 1.38 15.38 -22.61
C GLN A 363 1.81 16.80 -23.03
N LEU A 364 2.64 16.96 -24.07
CA LEU A 364 3.09 18.30 -24.50
C LEU A 364 1.92 19.16 -24.97
N GLN A 365 0.89 18.52 -25.54
CA GLN A 365 -0.32 19.14 -26.08
C GLN A 365 -1.50 18.16 -25.95
N PRO A 366 -1.99 17.87 -24.73
CA PRO A 366 -3.20 17.09 -24.60
C PRO A 366 -4.37 17.90 -25.17
N TYR A 367 -5.37 17.21 -25.71
CA TYR A 367 -6.62 17.88 -26.07
C TYR A 367 -7.28 18.48 -24.82
N MET A 368 -7.27 17.79 -23.69
CA MET A 368 -7.81 18.26 -22.42
C MET A 368 -6.92 17.82 -21.26
N ARG A 369 -6.76 18.70 -20.26
CA ARG A 369 -6.07 18.43 -19.01
C ARG A 369 -7.01 18.70 -17.83
N ILE A 370 -7.06 17.77 -16.88
CA ILE A 370 -7.84 17.89 -15.63
C ILE A 370 -6.88 17.75 -14.44
N ASP A 371 -6.68 18.82 -13.69
CA ASP A 371 -5.78 18.83 -12.53
C ASP A 371 -6.51 18.61 -11.19
N GLY A 372 -5.83 17.94 -10.26
CA GLY A 372 -6.22 17.87 -8.86
C GLY A 372 -6.01 19.20 -8.13
N VAL A 373 -6.54 19.32 -6.90
CA VAL A 373 -6.45 20.56 -6.11
C VAL A 373 -5.39 20.47 -5.02
N ASN A 374 -5.26 19.34 -4.32
CA ASN A 374 -4.26 19.17 -3.27
C ASN A 374 -3.16 18.19 -3.66
N GLU A 375 -2.00 18.40 -3.07
CA GLU A 375 -0.91 17.44 -3.12
C GLU A 375 -1.37 16.10 -2.52
N HIS A 376 -0.87 14.99 -3.09
CA HIS A 376 -1.12 13.62 -2.63
C HIS A 376 -2.56 13.10 -2.77
N ASP A 377 -3.50 13.85 -3.35
CA ASP A 377 -4.86 13.35 -3.60
C ASP A 377 -4.85 12.13 -4.55
N SER A 378 -3.84 11.99 -5.42
CA SER A 378 -3.72 10.88 -6.39
C SER A 378 -4.95 10.80 -7.31
N ILE A 379 -5.29 11.94 -7.92
CA ILE A 379 -6.36 12.04 -8.93
C ILE A 379 -6.11 11.09 -10.10
N GLY A 380 -7.17 10.46 -10.62
CA GLY A 380 -7.01 9.53 -11.74
C GLY A 380 -6.45 8.17 -11.31
N PHE A 381 -6.62 7.82 -10.03
CA PHE A 381 -6.40 6.48 -9.52
C PHE A 381 -7.24 5.46 -10.29
N GLY A 382 -8.50 5.80 -10.55
CA GLY A 382 -9.38 5.10 -11.49
C GLY A 382 -10.04 6.08 -12.46
N LEU A 383 -10.19 5.64 -13.71
CA LEU A 383 -10.91 6.35 -14.76
C LEU A 383 -12.00 5.44 -15.33
N TYR A 384 -13.23 5.95 -15.42
CA TYR A 384 -14.39 5.19 -15.88
C TYR A 384 -15.26 6.03 -16.79
N THR A 385 -16.05 5.36 -17.65
CA THR A 385 -16.95 6.03 -18.59
C THR A 385 -18.33 5.37 -18.59
N ALA A 386 -19.39 6.17 -18.56
CA ALA A 386 -20.76 5.67 -18.55
C ALA A 386 -21.76 6.69 -19.11
N HIS A 387 -22.89 6.22 -19.65
CA HIS A 387 -24.03 7.09 -19.98
C HIS A 387 -24.83 7.39 -18.72
N LEU A 388 -24.51 8.44 -17.96
CA LEU A 388 -25.14 8.67 -16.65
C LEU A 388 -26.47 9.41 -16.75
N ASP A 389 -26.62 10.32 -17.71
CA ASP A 389 -27.82 11.16 -17.88
C ASP A 389 -28.67 10.81 -19.11
N ASN A 390 -28.31 9.73 -19.82
CA ASN A 390 -28.99 9.22 -21.01
C ASN A 390 -29.06 10.24 -22.18
N ASP A 391 -28.04 11.09 -22.32
CA ASP A 391 -27.89 12.04 -23.42
C ASP A 391 -27.24 11.45 -24.70
N ASN A 392 -27.05 10.13 -24.72
CA ASN A 392 -26.30 9.36 -25.73
C ASN A 392 -24.80 9.68 -25.81
N ARG A 393 -24.24 10.40 -24.85
CA ARG A 393 -22.79 10.65 -24.72
C ARG A 393 -22.26 9.93 -23.48
N LEU A 394 -21.03 9.46 -23.57
CA LEU A 394 -20.35 8.89 -22.40
C LEU A 394 -19.86 10.03 -21.53
N ASP A 395 -20.05 9.91 -20.23
CA ASP A 395 -19.54 10.83 -19.20
C ASP A 395 -18.27 10.25 -18.59
N LEU A 396 -17.36 11.12 -18.15
CA LEU A 396 -16.11 10.73 -17.50
C LEU A 396 -16.27 10.74 -15.98
N ILE A 397 -15.81 9.67 -15.34
CA ILE A 397 -15.78 9.53 -13.87
C ILE A 397 -14.33 9.32 -13.45
N ILE A 398 -13.87 10.13 -12.51
CA ILE A 398 -12.50 10.12 -11.98
C ILE A 398 -12.55 9.81 -10.50
N THR A 399 -11.79 8.82 -10.05
CA THR A 399 -11.70 8.45 -8.63
C THR A 399 -10.34 8.79 -8.04
N SER A 400 -10.34 8.98 -6.72
CA SER A 400 -9.18 9.36 -5.94
C SER A 400 -9.40 8.92 -4.49
N PRO A 401 -9.05 7.68 -4.13
CA PRO A 401 -9.25 7.15 -2.78
C PRO A 401 -8.46 7.90 -1.70
N TYR A 402 -7.37 8.56 -2.10
CA TYR A 402 -6.50 9.27 -1.16
C TYR A 402 -6.82 10.77 -1.05
N ALA A 403 -7.90 11.24 -1.69
CA ALA A 403 -8.34 12.63 -1.59
C ALA A 403 -8.64 13.05 -0.15
N GLN A 404 -8.30 14.31 0.16
CA GLN A 404 -8.44 14.90 1.50
C GLN A 404 -9.23 16.21 1.47
N PRO A 405 -10.52 16.18 1.09
CA PRO A 405 -11.31 17.40 0.89
C PRO A 405 -11.50 18.22 2.17
N ASN A 406 -11.43 17.58 3.34
CA ASN A 406 -11.50 18.23 4.66
C ASN A 406 -10.12 18.43 5.32
N GLY A 407 -9.04 18.30 4.53
CA GLY A 407 -7.66 18.44 4.97
C GLY A 407 -7.16 17.27 5.84
N TYR A 408 -5.93 17.42 6.31
CA TYR A 408 -5.16 16.39 7.02
C TYR A 408 -5.74 15.90 8.36
N ASN A 409 -6.77 16.57 8.90
CA ASN A 409 -7.49 16.13 10.10
C ASN A 409 -8.48 15.00 9.82
N GLN A 410 -8.93 14.86 8.58
CA GLN A 410 -9.72 13.72 8.10
C GLN A 410 -9.06 13.14 6.83
N PRO A 411 -7.91 12.47 6.99
CA PRO A 411 -7.14 12.03 5.84
C PRO A 411 -7.85 10.89 5.08
N GLN A 412 -7.56 10.75 3.79
CA GLN A 412 -7.95 9.61 2.95
C GLN A 412 -9.45 9.29 3.01
N GLN A 413 -10.28 10.33 3.07
CA GLN A 413 -11.73 10.17 2.89
C GLN A 413 -12.01 9.63 1.49
N GLY A 414 -11.27 10.11 0.49
CA GLY A 414 -11.48 9.75 -0.90
C GLY A 414 -12.57 10.57 -1.56
N ALA A 415 -12.52 10.63 -2.89
CA ALA A 415 -13.39 11.44 -3.70
C ALA A 415 -13.66 10.79 -5.07
N VAL A 416 -14.84 11.10 -5.62
CA VAL A 416 -15.24 10.76 -6.97
C VAL A 416 -15.78 12.02 -7.65
N TRP A 417 -15.24 12.35 -8.81
CA TRP A 417 -15.65 13.48 -9.63
C TRP A 417 -16.27 12.97 -10.93
N ILE A 418 -17.42 13.54 -11.29
CA ILE A 418 -18.16 13.19 -12.49
C ILE A 418 -18.16 14.41 -13.42
N PHE A 419 -17.66 14.22 -14.63
CA PHE A 419 -17.63 15.21 -15.70
C PHE A 419 -18.58 14.76 -16.81
N LYS A 420 -19.71 15.44 -16.93
CA LYS A 420 -20.67 15.15 -17.99
C LYS A 420 -20.20 15.73 -19.31
N SER A 421 -20.21 14.93 -20.37
CA SER A 421 -19.79 15.39 -21.70
C SER A 421 -20.76 16.40 -22.32
N SER A 422 -21.99 16.49 -21.80
CA SER A 422 -22.95 17.55 -22.12
C SER A 422 -22.62 18.91 -21.51
N ASP A 423 -21.75 18.99 -20.49
CA ASP A 423 -21.51 20.24 -19.80
C ASP A 423 -20.63 21.20 -20.63
N PRO A 424 -21.02 22.48 -20.78
CA PRO A 424 -20.26 23.43 -21.59
C PRO A 424 -18.79 23.59 -21.16
N GLN A 425 -18.48 23.35 -19.90
CA GLN A 425 -17.11 23.43 -19.37
C GLN A 425 -16.18 22.39 -19.99
N MET A 426 -16.71 21.26 -20.49
CA MET A 426 -15.93 20.24 -21.21
C MET A 426 -15.39 20.72 -22.55
N SER A 427 -15.79 21.91 -23.03
CA SER A 427 -15.12 22.56 -24.16
C SER A 427 -13.80 23.25 -23.78
N SER A 428 -13.48 23.37 -22.49
CA SER A 428 -12.21 23.92 -22.01
C SER A 428 -11.10 22.88 -22.09
N HIS A 429 -9.93 23.29 -22.60
CA HIS A 429 -8.74 22.44 -22.65
C HIS A 429 -8.03 22.28 -21.29
N ASN A 430 -8.28 23.17 -20.33
CA ASN A 430 -7.70 23.12 -18.99
C ASN A 430 -8.81 23.21 -17.94
N LEU A 431 -8.92 22.18 -17.14
CA LEU A 431 -9.92 22.01 -16.09
C LEU A 431 -9.24 21.58 -14.79
N THR A 432 -9.98 21.73 -13.70
CA THR A 432 -9.64 21.16 -12.40
C THR A 432 -10.80 20.31 -11.90
N VAL A 433 -10.59 19.50 -10.86
CA VAL A 433 -11.69 18.75 -10.22
C VAL A 433 -12.81 19.63 -9.68
N ALA A 434 -12.56 20.92 -9.43
CA ALA A 434 -13.59 21.89 -9.05
C ALA A 434 -14.60 22.18 -10.18
N ASN A 435 -14.25 21.84 -11.42
CA ASN A 435 -15.13 22.00 -12.59
C ASN A 435 -16.05 20.78 -12.81
N ALA A 436 -15.96 19.74 -11.96
CA ALA A 436 -16.80 18.55 -12.09
C ALA A 436 -18.29 18.88 -11.96
N SER A 437 -19.12 18.21 -12.75
CA SER A 437 -20.58 18.31 -12.71
C SER A 437 -21.13 17.85 -11.36
N PHE A 438 -20.56 16.76 -10.83
CA PHE A 438 -20.87 16.24 -9.51
C PHE A 438 -19.59 15.84 -8.80
N THR A 439 -19.57 16.04 -7.49
CA THR A 439 -18.49 15.60 -6.61
C THR A 439 -19.08 14.82 -5.45
N ILE A 440 -18.50 13.66 -5.16
CA ILE A 440 -18.88 12.78 -4.05
C ILE A 440 -17.65 12.61 -3.18
N TYR A 441 -17.76 12.92 -1.90
CA TYR A 441 -16.69 12.72 -0.92
C TYR A 441 -17.02 11.56 0.00
N GLY A 442 -15.99 10.81 0.43
CA GLY A 442 -16.14 9.86 1.52
C GLY A 442 -16.52 10.56 2.81
N GLU A 443 -17.43 9.97 3.57
CA GLU A 443 -17.97 10.58 4.80
C GLU A 443 -17.00 10.47 5.99
N THR A 444 -16.15 9.45 5.97
CA THR A 444 -15.30 9.02 7.08
C THR A 444 -13.83 9.16 6.70
N ALA A 445 -13.02 9.66 7.63
CA ALA A 445 -11.58 9.64 7.45
C ALA A 445 -11.08 8.20 7.25
N LYS A 446 -10.16 8.02 6.29
CA LYS A 446 -9.46 6.78 5.96
C LYS A 446 -10.31 5.71 5.28
N SER A 447 -11.54 6.00 4.89
CA SER A 447 -12.40 5.07 4.15
C SER A 447 -11.83 4.64 2.80
N LYS A 448 -10.95 5.46 2.21
CA LYS A 448 -10.47 5.31 0.84
C LYS A 448 -11.62 5.23 -0.17
N PHE A 449 -12.64 6.07 0.00
CA PHE A 449 -13.81 6.07 -0.86
C PHE A 449 -13.42 6.30 -2.34
N GLY A 450 -13.92 5.44 -3.22
CA GLY A 450 -13.55 5.46 -4.64
C GLY A 450 -12.31 4.62 -4.97
N TYR A 451 -11.88 3.74 -4.07
CA TYR A 451 -10.77 2.80 -4.33
C TYR A 451 -11.06 1.90 -5.54
N SER A 452 -12.30 1.46 -5.68
CA SER A 452 -12.80 0.82 -6.89
C SER A 452 -14.22 1.28 -7.18
N LEU A 453 -14.56 1.31 -8.47
CA LEU A 453 -15.87 1.68 -8.95
C LEU A 453 -16.32 0.70 -10.03
N GLU A 454 -17.60 0.35 -10.01
CA GLU A 454 -18.26 -0.45 -11.03
C GLU A 454 -19.56 0.24 -11.45
N ILE A 455 -19.89 0.18 -12.74
CA ILE A 455 -21.11 0.76 -13.29
C ILE A 455 -22.13 -0.36 -13.52
N ILE A 456 -23.19 -0.36 -12.73
CA ILE A 456 -24.27 -1.35 -12.82
C ILE A 456 -25.32 -0.86 -13.83
N PRO A 457 -25.61 -1.63 -14.89
CA PRO A 457 -26.64 -1.27 -15.86
C PRO A 457 -28.04 -1.20 -15.22
N PRO A 458 -28.94 -0.33 -15.73
CA PRO A 458 -30.30 -0.19 -15.20
C PRO A 458 -31.10 -1.50 -15.29
N SER A 459 -30.80 -2.37 -16.26
CA SER A 459 -31.43 -3.69 -16.39
C SER A 459 -31.19 -4.62 -15.19
N CYS A 460 -30.17 -4.36 -14.38
CA CYS A 460 -29.80 -5.20 -13.24
C CYS A 460 -30.52 -4.80 -11.95
N ILE A 461 -31.13 -3.60 -11.87
CA ILE A 461 -31.79 -3.10 -10.66
C ILE A 461 -33.23 -2.71 -10.99
N SER A 462 -34.19 -3.40 -10.37
CA SER A 462 -35.61 -3.11 -10.57
C SER A 462 -35.95 -1.69 -10.14
N ASN A 463 -36.75 -0.99 -10.96
CA ASN A 463 -37.23 0.39 -10.72
C ASN A 463 -36.16 1.49 -10.81
N VAL A 464 -35.01 1.22 -11.44
CA VAL A 464 -34.01 2.25 -11.75
C VAL A 464 -33.91 2.40 -13.27
N ALA A 465 -34.06 3.64 -13.75
CA ALA A 465 -34.06 3.95 -15.19
C ALA A 465 -32.67 4.30 -15.74
N TYR A 466 -31.69 4.53 -14.87
CA TYR A 466 -30.34 4.99 -15.21
C TYR A 466 -29.28 4.04 -14.62
N PRO A 467 -28.05 4.01 -15.14
CA PRO A 467 -26.97 3.24 -14.54
C PRO A 467 -26.68 3.68 -13.10
N THR A 468 -26.32 2.72 -12.26
CA THR A 468 -25.97 2.93 -10.85
C THR A 468 -24.46 2.75 -10.67
N LEU A 469 -23.82 3.73 -10.06
CA LEU A 469 -22.42 3.65 -9.62
C LEU A 469 -22.36 2.87 -8.30
N MET A 470 -21.60 1.78 -8.29
CA MET A 470 -21.20 1.09 -7.07
C MET A 470 -19.78 1.49 -6.74
N ILE A 471 -19.61 2.17 -5.61
CA ILE A 471 -18.34 2.79 -5.20
C ILE A 471 -17.89 2.14 -3.89
N SER A 472 -16.65 1.66 -3.84
CA SER A 472 -16.11 1.01 -2.64
C SER A 472 -15.44 1.99 -1.68
N ALA A 473 -15.53 1.67 -0.39
CA ALA A 473 -14.81 2.29 0.71
C ALA A 473 -14.20 1.17 1.57
N PRO A 474 -13.06 0.57 1.14
CA PRO A 474 -12.58 -0.69 1.69
C PRO A 474 -12.28 -0.65 3.19
N ALA A 475 -11.84 0.50 3.73
CA ALA A 475 -11.55 0.59 5.16
C ALA A 475 -12.82 0.65 6.03
N ASP A 476 -13.93 1.16 5.49
CA ASP A 476 -15.24 1.13 6.16
C ASP A 476 -15.93 -0.24 6.03
N LYS A 477 -15.45 -1.08 5.10
CA LYS A 477 -16.04 -2.37 4.73
C LYS A 477 -17.47 -2.23 4.19
N GLU A 478 -17.78 -1.08 3.60
CA GLU A 478 -19.08 -0.76 3.01
C GLU A 478 -18.96 -0.50 1.49
N HIS A 479 -20.07 -0.75 0.80
CA HIS A 479 -20.25 -0.38 -0.60
C HIS A 479 -21.37 0.66 -0.69
N HIS A 480 -21.10 1.74 -1.43
CA HIS A 480 -22.03 2.84 -1.61
C HIS A 480 -22.62 2.80 -3.01
N PHE A 481 -23.93 2.98 -3.11
CA PHE A 481 -24.66 2.92 -4.38
C PHE A 481 -25.21 4.31 -4.70
N TYR A 482 -24.86 4.83 -5.87
CA TYR A 482 -25.33 6.13 -6.36
C TYR A 482 -25.98 6.00 -7.71
N CYS A 483 -27.13 6.64 -7.92
CA CYS A 483 -27.79 6.71 -9.21
C CYS A 483 -27.91 8.17 -9.62
N LEU A 484 -27.64 8.48 -10.89
CA LEU A 484 -27.94 9.80 -11.46
C LEU A 484 -29.35 9.75 -12.07
N GLN A 485 -30.26 10.59 -11.62
CA GLN A 485 -31.59 10.71 -12.23
C GLN A 485 -31.83 12.16 -12.62
N THR A 486 -31.88 12.40 -13.93
CA THR A 486 -32.04 13.73 -14.56
C THR A 486 -30.88 14.71 -14.25
N LYS A 487 -31.02 15.54 -13.21
CA LYS A 487 -30.02 16.54 -12.76
C LYS A 487 -29.48 16.28 -11.35
N TYR A 488 -29.98 15.24 -10.69
CA TYR A 488 -29.71 14.98 -9.29
C TYR A 488 -28.99 13.64 -9.15
N LEU A 489 -27.97 13.64 -8.31
CA LEU A 489 -27.35 12.43 -7.82
C LEU A 489 -28.14 11.96 -6.60
N PHE A 490 -28.44 10.67 -6.51
CA PHE A 490 -29.17 10.06 -5.41
C PHE A 490 -28.33 8.97 -4.74
N PHE A 491 -28.34 8.93 -3.41
CA PHE A 491 -27.76 7.84 -2.64
C PHE A 491 -28.82 6.78 -2.38
N MET A 492 -28.52 5.52 -2.71
CA MET A 492 -29.37 4.39 -2.36
C MET A 492 -28.92 3.81 -1.02
N ALA A 493 -29.71 4.06 0.02
CA ALA A 493 -29.41 3.54 1.36
C ALA A 493 -29.57 2.02 1.41
N ASN A 494 -28.52 1.31 1.83
CA ASN A 494 -28.56 -0.11 2.16
C ASN A 494 -29.35 -0.33 3.46
N ASN A 495 -30.68 -0.30 3.41
CA ASN A 495 -31.50 -0.88 4.48
C ASN A 495 -31.54 -2.40 4.31
N TYR A 496 -30.40 -3.07 4.48
CA TYR A 496 -30.34 -4.52 4.68
C TYR A 496 -30.47 -4.80 6.19
N LYS A 497 -31.59 -4.39 6.78
CA LYS A 497 -32.07 -4.95 8.05
C LYS A 497 -33.27 -5.82 7.72
N ASP A 498 -33.32 -6.99 8.34
CA ASP A 498 -34.37 -8.01 8.24
C ASP A 498 -35.77 -7.47 8.59
N ASP A 499 -36.34 -6.63 7.73
CA ASP A 499 -37.75 -6.25 7.78
C ASP A 499 -38.46 -6.91 6.60
N GLU A 500 -39.25 -7.95 6.88
CA GLU A 500 -40.13 -8.64 5.91
C GLU A 500 -41.22 -7.73 5.29
N ASN A 501 -41.15 -6.41 5.50
CA ASN A 501 -42.07 -5.42 4.94
C ASN A 501 -41.35 -4.22 4.26
N ALA A 502 -40.05 -4.30 3.95
CA ALA A 502 -39.37 -3.26 3.18
C ALA A 502 -39.79 -3.28 1.70
N THR A 503 -40.90 -2.62 1.38
CA THR A 503 -41.27 -2.28 0.01
C THR A 503 -40.31 -1.21 -0.54
N SER A 504 -39.63 -1.55 -1.64
CA SER A 504 -38.88 -0.69 -2.58
C SER A 504 -37.72 0.14 -2.01
N GLY A 505 -36.51 -0.08 -2.55
CA GLY A 505 -35.40 0.86 -2.45
C GLY A 505 -35.79 2.19 -3.10
N GLU A 506 -36.10 3.19 -2.28
CA GLU A 506 -36.28 4.56 -2.73
C GLU A 506 -34.94 5.30 -2.72
N CYS A 507 -34.61 5.93 -3.84
CA CYS A 507 -33.54 6.92 -3.96
C CYS A 507 -33.86 8.11 -3.05
N LYS A 508 -32.99 8.42 -2.07
CA LYS A 508 -33.17 9.60 -1.20
C LYS A 508 -32.58 10.85 -1.87
N ASP A 509 -33.37 11.93 -1.91
CA ASP A 509 -32.95 13.26 -2.39
C ASP A 509 -31.72 13.78 -1.62
N LEU A 510 -30.63 14.08 -2.34
CA LEU A 510 -29.40 14.68 -1.78
C LEU A 510 -29.50 16.20 -1.52
N GLU A 511 -30.62 16.87 -1.85
CA GLU A 511 -30.82 18.30 -1.55
C GLU A 511 -30.94 18.61 -0.04
N THR A 512 -31.03 17.61 0.84
CA THR A 512 -31.34 17.82 2.27
C THR A 512 -30.13 17.80 3.22
N ILE A 513 -28.88 17.62 2.76
CA ILE A 513 -27.71 17.51 3.66
C ILE A 513 -26.71 18.68 3.55
N HIS A 514 -26.77 19.57 2.56
CA HIS A 514 -25.84 20.72 2.47
C HIS A 514 -26.53 22.08 2.49
N LYS A 515 -27.06 22.45 3.66
CA LYS A 515 -27.21 23.84 4.09
C LYS A 515 -26.98 23.99 5.59
N THR A 516 -25.72 23.98 6.01
CA THR A 516 -25.15 24.66 7.21
C THR A 516 -23.65 24.33 7.21
N SER A 517 -22.68 25.23 7.40
CA SER A 517 -22.70 26.58 7.95
C SER A 517 -21.49 27.37 7.45
N ASP A 518 -21.73 28.58 6.95
CA ASP A 518 -20.81 29.70 7.09
C ASP A 518 -20.61 30.03 8.58
N ASN A 519 -19.41 29.82 9.13
CA ASN A 519 -18.69 30.81 9.95
C ASN A 519 -17.37 30.25 10.51
N PRO A 520 -16.33 31.09 10.63
CA PRO A 520 -15.03 30.71 11.18
C PRO A 520 -15.11 30.72 12.71
N LEU A 521 -14.81 29.60 13.36
CA LEU A 521 -14.64 29.56 14.80
C LEU A 521 -13.21 29.18 15.15
N THR A 522 -12.48 30.23 15.51
CA THR A 522 -11.33 30.24 16.40
C THR A 522 -11.53 29.34 17.61
N THR A 523 -10.69 28.33 17.75
CA THR A 523 -10.26 27.80 19.05
C THR A 523 -8.78 27.46 18.99
N THR A 524 -7.98 28.41 19.46
CA THR A 524 -6.63 28.18 19.96
C THR A 524 -6.64 27.13 21.05
N THR A 525 -5.97 26.00 20.83
CA THR A 525 -5.40 25.16 21.88
C THR A 525 -3.93 24.94 21.58
N SER A 526 -3.08 25.63 22.33
CA SER A 526 -1.63 25.43 22.33
C SER A 526 -1.32 24.00 22.78
N TYR A 527 -0.67 23.21 21.93
CA TYR A 527 0.02 22.01 22.37
C TYR A 527 1.49 22.37 22.58
N ASN A 528 1.88 22.50 23.84
CA ASN A 528 3.27 22.70 24.23
C ASN A 528 4.08 21.47 23.82
N GLY A 529 5.05 21.70 22.92
CA GLY A 529 6.05 20.72 22.56
C GLY A 529 6.83 20.27 23.78
N LYS A 530 6.95 18.95 23.92
CA LYS A 530 8.07 18.32 24.60
C LYS A 530 8.88 17.59 23.55
N TYR A 531 10.06 18.13 23.29
CA TYR A 531 11.17 17.44 22.66
C TYR A 531 11.35 16.07 23.34
N VAL A 532 11.40 15.01 22.54
CA VAL A 532 11.86 13.69 22.97
C VAL A 532 13.18 13.43 22.26
N ASP A 533 14.22 13.21 23.07
CA ASP A 533 15.62 13.12 22.68
C ASP A 533 15.92 11.94 21.74
N PHE A 534 16.82 12.21 20.80
CA PHE A 534 17.17 11.41 19.63
C PHE A 534 18.34 10.43 19.92
N TYR A 535 18.21 9.56 20.93
CA TYR A 535 19.36 8.74 21.39
C TYR A 535 19.14 7.23 21.59
N ASP A 536 18.07 6.61 21.07
CA ASP A 536 17.82 5.17 21.28
C ASP A 536 18.04 4.22 20.08
N HIS A 537 18.51 4.71 18.93
CA HIS A 537 18.62 3.86 17.71
C HIS A 537 19.93 3.07 17.51
N ILE A 538 20.87 3.06 18.46
CA ILE A 538 22.11 2.25 18.34
C ILE A 538 22.00 0.87 19.03
N ASN A 539 20.99 0.64 19.87
CA ASN A 539 20.89 -0.61 20.65
C ASN A 539 19.98 -1.70 20.03
N TYR A 540 19.24 -1.39 18.96
CA TYR A 540 18.27 -2.36 18.39
C TYR A 540 18.92 -3.44 17.50
N ILE A 541 20.07 -3.15 16.88
CA ILE A 541 20.76 -4.08 15.98
C ILE A 541 21.61 -5.12 16.74
N THR A 542 22.07 -4.77 17.95
CA THR A 542 22.79 -5.72 18.81
C THR A 542 21.84 -6.57 19.67
N LEU A 543 20.62 -6.09 19.94
CA LEU A 543 19.60 -6.87 20.63
C LEU A 543 19.01 -7.98 19.75
N SER A 544 18.89 -7.82 18.43
CA SER A 544 18.25 -8.83 17.56
C SER A 544 19.03 -10.17 17.52
N LEU A 545 20.36 -10.15 17.65
CA LEU A 545 21.18 -11.37 17.72
C LEU A 545 21.41 -11.87 19.16
N TYR A 546 21.57 -10.98 20.15
CA TYR A 546 21.82 -11.39 21.55
C TYR A 546 20.54 -11.87 22.25
N THR A 547 19.38 -11.29 21.94
CA THR A 547 18.10 -11.76 22.48
C THR A 547 17.65 -13.06 21.82
N TRP A 548 18.00 -13.36 20.56
CA TRP A 548 17.66 -14.63 19.94
C TRP A 548 18.54 -15.81 20.41
N PHE A 549 19.84 -15.61 20.64
CA PHE A 549 20.69 -16.69 21.16
C PHE A 549 20.35 -17.07 22.62
N ILE A 550 19.85 -16.10 23.41
CA ILE A 550 19.32 -16.36 24.76
C ILE A 550 17.84 -16.81 24.72
N ALA A 551 17.01 -16.30 23.81
CA ALA A 551 15.61 -16.70 23.66
C ALA A 551 15.45 -18.13 23.10
N ALA A 552 16.34 -18.59 22.20
CA ALA A 552 16.29 -19.94 21.67
C ALA A 552 16.68 -21.01 22.71
N ASN A 553 17.44 -20.66 23.76
CA ASN A 553 17.80 -21.58 24.85
C ASN A 553 16.99 -21.39 26.14
N ASN A 554 16.36 -20.23 26.38
CA ASN A 554 15.59 -19.97 27.61
C ASN A 554 14.07 -19.86 27.43
N ASN A 555 13.52 -19.75 26.22
CA ASN A 555 12.05 -19.69 26.02
C ASN A 555 11.34 -21.06 26.01
N PHE A 556 12.05 -22.15 26.31
CA PHE A 556 11.39 -23.40 26.71
C PHE A 556 11.08 -23.48 28.23
N ALA A 557 11.41 -22.43 29.01
CA ALA A 557 11.22 -22.47 30.47
C ALA A 557 10.59 -21.22 31.13
N GLN A 558 10.36 -20.08 30.45
CA GLN A 558 9.84 -18.86 31.11
C GLN A 558 8.73 -18.08 30.38
N SER A 559 7.96 -18.70 29.47
CA SER A 559 6.69 -18.15 28.99
C SER A 559 5.53 -18.41 29.98
N SER A 560 5.66 -17.93 31.22
CA SER A 560 4.52 -17.74 32.11
C SER A 560 4.86 -16.65 33.12
N ASN A 561 4.65 -15.38 32.75
CA ASN A 561 4.23 -14.30 33.66
C ASN A 561 4.30 -12.96 32.92
N ASN A 562 3.26 -12.65 32.14
CA ASN A 562 2.80 -11.28 31.96
C ASN A 562 1.28 -11.32 32.09
N ASN A 563 0.82 -11.26 33.34
CA ASN A 563 -0.58 -11.32 33.72
C ASN A 563 -1.25 -9.98 33.40
N ASN A 564 -1.80 -9.85 32.19
CA ASN A 564 -3.09 -9.16 32.03
C ASN A 564 -4.21 -10.17 32.32
N GLU A 565 -4.16 -10.84 33.49
CA GLU A 565 -5.26 -11.68 33.92
C GLU A 565 -6.46 -10.78 34.19
N ILE A 566 -7.56 -11.01 33.46
CA ILE A 566 -8.85 -10.42 33.75
C ILE A 566 -9.24 -10.74 35.21
N PRO A 567 -9.46 -9.73 36.10
CA PRO A 567 -9.87 -9.96 37.49
C PRO A 567 -11.07 -10.91 37.61
N PHE A 568 -10.89 -11.96 38.40
CA PHE A 568 -11.88 -13.02 38.62
C PHE A 568 -12.78 -12.69 39.82
N ASP A 569 -14.09 -12.63 39.61
CA ASP A 569 -15.10 -12.47 40.68
C ASP A 569 -15.93 -13.76 40.83
N ASP A 570 -15.85 -14.40 42.01
CA ASP A 570 -16.58 -15.63 42.34
C ASP A 570 -18.11 -15.49 42.20
N LYS A 571 -18.64 -14.26 42.32
CA LYS A 571 -20.09 -13.99 42.25
C LYS A 571 -20.63 -14.06 40.82
N GLU A 572 -19.80 -13.89 39.79
CA GLU A 572 -20.18 -13.96 38.38
C GLU A 572 -20.46 -15.41 37.91
N TRP A 573 -19.94 -16.41 38.62
CA TRP A 573 -19.92 -17.81 38.18
C TRP A 573 -20.92 -18.69 38.92
N GLN A 574 -22.18 -18.22 39.03
CA GLN A 574 -23.26 -18.94 39.69
C GLN A 574 -24.49 -19.04 38.80
N VAL A 575 -25.01 -20.25 38.60
CA VAL A 575 -26.25 -20.51 37.86
C VAL A 575 -27.33 -20.95 38.85
N ASN A 576 -28.57 -20.47 38.66
CA ASN A 576 -29.70 -20.88 39.48
C ASN A 576 -30.10 -22.32 39.16
N ASP A 577 -30.14 -23.19 40.17
CA ASP A 577 -30.65 -24.54 40.03
C ASP A 577 -32.19 -24.50 40.09
N LEU A 578 -32.83 -24.59 38.93
CA LEU A 578 -34.29 -24.53 38.78
C LEU A 578 -35.04 -25.64 39.56
N HIS A 579 -34.37 -26.73 39.95
CA HIS A 579 -35.00 -27.83 40.69
C HIS A 579 -34.78 -27.73 42.21
N ALA A 580 -33.69 -27.09 42.64
CA ALA A 580 -33.27 -27.05 44.06
C ALA A 580 -33.33 -25.66 44.69
N GLY A 581 -33.70 -24.61 43.93
CA GLY A 581 -33.88 -23.24 44.43
C GLY A 581 -32.60 -22.59 45.00
N ARG A 582 -31.41 -23.15 44.69
CA ARG A 582 -30.11 -22.72 45.19
C ARG A 582 -29.16 -22.34 44.06
N LYS A 583 -28.21 -21.46 44.33
CA LYS A 583 -27.12 -21.14 43.40
C LYS A 583 -26.08 -22.27 43.40
N ARG A 584 -25.61 -22.64 42.21
CA ARG A 584 -24.54 -23.64 42.01
C ARG A 584 -23.53 -23.15 40.98
N ALA A 585 -22.32 -23.71 41.01
CA ALA A 585 -21.33 -23.50 39.95
C ALA A 585 -21.88 -24.02 38.59
N PRO A 586 -21.53 -23.35 37.47
CA PRO A 586 -21.97 -23.74 36.14
C PRO A 586 -21.45 -25.13 35.74
N ARG A 587 -22.21 -25.78 34.86
CA ARG A 587 -21.72 -26.88 34.02
C ARG A 587 -20.85 -26.30 32.90
N GLN A 588 -20.05 -27.14 32.25
CA GLN A 588 -19.02 -26.65 31.32
C GLN A 588 -19.61 -25.92 30.11
N ASN A 589 -20.77 -26.36 29.62
CA ASN A 589 -21.52 -25.67 28.56
C ASN A 589 -22.09 -24.32 29.03
N GLU A 590 -22.63 -24.26 30.24
CA GLU A 590 -23.16 -23.02 30.86
C GLU A 590 -22.04 -22.01 31.08
N PHE A 591 -20.85 -22.47 31.51
CA PHE A 591 -19.65 -21.65 31.66
C PHE A 591 -19.19 -21.02 30.34
N LEU A 592 -19.20 -21.80 29.25
CA LEU A 592 -18.85 -21.29 27.93
C LEU A 592 -19.85 -20.22 27.45
N GLN A 593 -21.16 -20.39 27.72
CA GLN A 593 -22.16 -19.37 27.42
C GLN A 593 -21.94 -18.09 28.24
N LEU A 594 -21.69 -18.21 29.54
CA LEU A 594 -21.40 -17.05 30.40
C LEU A 594 -20.16 -16.27 29.93
N LEU A 595 -19.11 -16.96 29.49
CA LEU A 595 -17.94 -16.29 28.90
C LEU A 595 -18.29 -15.55 27.61
N LEU A 596 -19.09 -16.16 26.75
CA LEU A 596 -19.50 -15.63 25.45
C LEU A 596 -20.52 -14.48 25.54
N GLU A 597 -21.27 -14.41 26.65
CA GLU A 597 -22.23 -13.34 26.92
C GLU A 597 -21.58 -12.10 27.52
N ASN A 598 -20.38 -12.22 28.10
CA ASN A 598 -19.66 -11.12 28.72
C ASN A 598 -18.54 -10.59 27.79
N PRO A 599 -18.66 -9.37 27.24
CA PRO A 599 -17.70 -8.80 26.28
C PRO A 599 -16.25 -8.75 26.80
N ARG A 600 -16.06 -8.74 28.13
CA ARG A 600 -14.74 -8.72 28.78
C ARG A 600 -13.87 -9.91 28.40
N TYR A 601 -14.47 -11.06 28.10
CA TYR A 601 -13.74 -12.29 27.76
C TYR A 601 -13.65 -12.55 26.25
N CYS A 602 -14.00 -11.56 25.39
CA CYS A 602 -13.95 -11.70 23.94
C CYS A 602 -12.55 -12.05 23.41
N SER A 603 -11.49 -11.62 24.10
CA SER A 603 -10.10 -11.98 23.79
C SER A 603 -9.78 -13.46 24.08
N TYR A 604 -10.57 -14.15 24.91
CA TYR A 604 -10.38 -15.55 25.28
C TYR A 604 -11.30 -16.48 24.47
N ILE A 605 -12.54 -16.04 24.22
CA ILE A 605 -13.56 -16.79 23.48
C ILE A 605 -14.57 -15.81 22.86
N CYS A 606 -14.91 -16.00 21.59
CA CYS A 606 -15.82 -15.08 20.88
C CYS A 606 -16.83 -15.82 20.00
N TRP A 607 -17.98 -15.18 19.78
CA TRP A 607 -18.95 -15.62 18.76
C TRP A 607 -18.36 -15.40 17.37
N LEU A 608 -18.42 -16.42 16.52
CA LEU A 608 -18.22 -16.27 15.07
C LEU A 608 -19.55 -15.98 14.38
N ASP A 609 -20.62 -16.62 14.88
CA ASP A 609 -22.00 -16.38 14.47
C ASP A 609 -22.89 -16.71 15.67
N LYS A 610 -23.38 -15.67 16.35
CA LYS A 610 -24.20 -15.81 17.55
C LYS A 610 -25.55 -16.46 17.25
N ASN A 611 -26.14 -16.16 16.09
CA ASN A 611 -27.47 -16.66 15.70
C ASN A 611 -27.44 -18.17 15.43
N ARG A 612 -26.34 -18.67 14.87
CA ARG A 612 -26.09 -20.10 14.66
C ARG A 612 -25.46 -20.81 15.86
N GLY A 613 -25.12 -20.09 16.91
CA GLY A 613 -24.43 -20.64 18.08
C GLY A 613 -22.99 -21.04 17.83
N LEU A 614 -22.37 -20.54 16.75
CA LEU A 614 -21.00 -20.84 16.36
C LEU A 614 -20.02 -19.89 17.07
N PHE A 615 -19.05 -20.47 17.78
CA PHE A 615 -18.04 -19.72 18.52
C PHE A 615 -16.66 -20.37 18.43
N ARG A 616 -15.63 -19.57 18.73
CA ARG A 616 -14.24 -20.02 18.74
C ARG A 616 -13.55 -19.65 20.05
N ILE A 617 -12.78 -20.59 20.58
CA ILE A 617 -11.86 -20.34 21.68
C ILE A 617 -10.56 -19.78 21.09
N LEU A 618 -10.25 -18.53 21.41
CA LEU A 618 -9.06 -17.82 20.91
C LEU A 618 -7.83 -18.10 21.79
N GLN A 619 -8.01 -18.17 23.11
CA GLN A 619 -6.94 -18.46 24.08
C GLN A 619 -7.29 -19.71 24.93
N PRO A 620 -6.96 -20.92 24.45
CA PRO A 620 -7.25 -22.19 25.12
C PRO A 620 -6.84 -22.26 26.58
N ASP A 621 -5.62 -21.83 26.91
CA ASP A 621 -5.06 -21.97 28.26
C ASP A 621 -5.75 -21.05 29.28
N GLN A 622 -6.09 -19.82 28.87
CA GLN A 622 -6.81 -18.88 29.74
C GLN A 622 -8.23 -19.36 30.05
N VAL A 623 -8.94 -19.92 29.07
CA VAL A 623 -10.27 -20.51 29.30
C VAL A 623 -10.20 -21.70 30.26
N VAL A 624 -9.15 -22.52 30.18
CA VAL A 624 -8.95 -23.64 31.12
C VAL A 624 -8.64 -23.12 32.52
N THR A 625 -7.76 -22.13 32.66
CA THR A 625 -7.44 -21.51 33.95
C THR A 625 -8.68 -20.89 34.61
N LEU A 626 -9.55 -20.21 33.86
CA LEU A 626 -10.83 -19.71 34.38
C LEU A 626 -11.75 -20.85 34.79
N TRP A 627 -11.87 -21.91 34.00
CA TRP A 627 -12.69 -23.07 34.34
C TRP A 627 -12.22 -23.77 35.62
N GLU A 628 -10.92 -23.86 35.84
CA GLU A 628 -10.33 -24.39 37.07
C GLU A 628 -10.68 -23.53 38.28
N LYS A 629 -10.56 -22.20 38.16
CA LYS A 629 -10.96 -21.24 39.20
C LYS A 629 -12.46 -21.41 39.54
N VAL A 630 -13.33 -21.54 38.53
CA VAL A 630 -14.79 -21.76 38.71
C VAL A 630 -15.15 -23.08 39.39
N LYS A 631 -14.40 -24.17 39.16
CA LYS A 631 -14.70 -25.49 39.77
C LYS A 631 -14.04 -25.73 41.12
N GLY A 632 -13.20 -24.81 41.60
CA GLY A 632 -12.67 -24.78 42.96
C GLY A 632 -11.89 -26.04 43.38
N ARG A 633 -11.26 -26.77 42.44
CA ARG A 633 -10.56 -28.02 42.79
C ARG A 633 -9.11 -27.77 43.20
N GLN A 634 -8.82 -27.99 44.48
CA GLN A 634 -7.48 -28.27 44.99
C GLN A 634 -7.05 -29.71 44.63
N THR A 635 -6.86 -30.00 43.34
CA THR A 635 -6.28 -31.29 42.90
C THR A 635 -4.93 -31.04 42.25
N GLN A 636 -3.90 -31.80 42.66
CA GLN A 636 -2.48 -31.65 42.30
C GLN A 636 -2.13 -31.85 40.80
N ARG A 637 -3.09 -31.80 39.87
CA ARG A 637 -2.86 -31.92 38.43
C ARG A 637 -3.55 -30.78 37.68
N LYS A 638 -2.73 -29.91 37.07
CA LYS A 638 -3.14 -28.84 36.15
C LYS A 638 -3.85 -29.44 34.93
N MET A 639 -5.06 -29.02 34.64
CA MET A 639 -5.84 -29.42 33.47
C MET A 639 -5.23 -28.76 32.23
N ASN A 640 -5.10 -29.51 31.14
CA ASN A 640 -4.76 -28.96 29.83
C ASN A 640 -6.01 -28.82 28.95
N TYR A 641 -5.88 -28.05 27.87
CA TYR A 641 -7.00 -27.81 26.96
C TYR A 641 -7.59 -29.10 26.37
N GLU A 642 -6.79 -30.12 26.07
CA GLU A 642 -7.30 -31.38 25.52
C GLU A 642 -8.27 -32.10 26.45
N THR A 643 -7.98 -32.04 27.76
CA THR A 643 -8.82 -32.61 28.81
C THR A 643 -10.11 -31.79 28.95
N PHE A 644 -10.00 -30.46 28.93
CA PHE A 644 -11.15 -29.56 28.92
C PHE A 644 -12.05 -29.81 27.70
N ALA A 645 -11.48 -29.85 26.49
CA ALA A 645 -12.21 -30.11 25.24
C ALA A 645 -12.84 -31.51 25.19
N ARG A 646 -12.27 -32.51 25.87
CA ARG A 646 -12.91 -33.83 26.05
C ARG A 646 -14.23 -33.72 26.82
N GLY A 647 -14.30 -32.84 27.82
CA GLY A 647 -15.54 -32.49 28.53
C GLY A 647 -16.62 -31.91 27.59
N ILE A 648 -16.22 -30.99 26.71
CA ILE A 648 -17.11 -30.38 25.69
C ILE A 648 -17.69 -31.46 24.76
N ARG A 649 -16.89 -32.44 24.35
CA ARG A 649 -17.33 -33.53 23.46
C ARG A 649 -18.44 -34.40 24.03
N HIS A 650 -18.59 -34.50 25.36
CA HIS A 650 -19.72 -35.21 25.97
C HIS A 650 -21.08 -34.56 25.65
N TYR A 651 -21.10 -33.26 25.37
CA TYR A 651 -22.31 -32.52 25.02
C TYR A 651 -22.80 -32.74 23.58
N TYR A 652 -21.99 -33.39 22.73
CA TYR A 652 -22.43 -33.83 21.40
C TYR A 652 -23.49 -34.92 21.50
N ASN A 653 -23.23 -35.92 22.34
CA ASN A 653 -24.18 -37.02 22.57
C ASN A 653 -25.42 -36.56 23.34
N ALA A 654 -25.29 -35.54 24.19
CA ALA A 654 -26.42 -34.92 24.89
C ALA A 654 -27.24 -33.97 24.00
N GLY A 655 -26.84 -33.76 22.73
CA GLY A 655 -27.55 -32.89 21.79
C GLY A 655 -27.48 -31.40 22.09
N VAL A 656 -26.60 -30.96 23.00
CA VAL A 656 -26.42 -29.55 23.40
C VAL A 656 -25.46 -28.82 22.46
N MET A 657 -24.55 -29.54 21.82
CA MET A 657 -23.56 -28.99 20.89
C MET A 657 -23.45 -29.81 19.61
N VAL A 658 -23.03 -29.17 18.52
CA VAL A 658 -22.76 -29.79 17.23
C VAL A 658 -21.25 -29.81 16.97
N LYS A 659 -20.75 -30.93 16.44
CA LYS A 659 -19.34 -31.08 16.07
C LYS A 659 -19.02 -30.17 14.87
N THR A 660 -17.88 -29.47 14.94
CA THR A 660 -17.35 -28.67 13.82
C THR A 660 -16.03 -29.28 13.31
N ASN A 661 -15.63 -28.94 12.09
CA ASN A 661 -14.41 -29.45 11.45
C ASN A 661 -13.19 -28.52 11.64
N LYS A 662 -13.34 -27.39 12.35
CA LYS A 662 -12.25 -26.41 12.56
C LYS A 662 -11.72 -26.49 13.99
N LYS A 663 -10.39 -26.40 14.16
CA LYS A 663 -9.73 -26.45 15.47
C LYS A 663 -10.26 -25.32 16.37
N TYR A 664 -10.49 -25.63 17.65
CA TYR A 664 -11.00 -24.71 18.68
C TYR A 664 -12.36 -24.06 18.38
N THR A 665 -13.09 -24.56 17.39
CA THR A 665 -14.40 -24.03 16.98
C THR A 665 -15.51 -24.99 17.43
N PHE A 666 -16.56 -24.45 18.00
CA PHE A 666 -17.68 -25.22 18.57
C PHE A 666 -18.99 -24.54 18.22
N CYS A 667 -20.08 -25.32 18.23
CA CYS A 667 -21.40 -24.82 17.89
C CYS A 667 -22.41 -25.30 18.94
N PHE A 668 -23.17 -24.37 19.55
CA PHE A 668 -24.34 -24.70 20.37
C PHE A 668 -25.51 -25.10 19.47
N LYS A 669 -26.24 -26.14 19.86
CA LYS A 669 -27.47 -26.51 19.18
C LYS A 669 -28.62 -25.69 19.76
N TYR A 670 -29.00 -24.59 19.12
CA TYR A 670 -30.26 -23.91 19.42
C TYR A 670 -31.41 -24.71 18.79
N SER A 671 -32.45 -25.02 19.57
CA SER A 671 -33.73 -25.44 19.02
C SER A 671 -34.31 -24.27 18.24
N ALA A 672 -34.69 -24.48 16.98
CA ALA A 672 -35.45 -23.48 16.22
C ALA A 672 -36.63 -23.00 17.09
N GLN A 673 -36.61 -21.73 17.45
CA GLN A 673 -37.75 -21.02 18.05
C GLN A 673 -38.39 -20.19 16.96
#